data_AF-A0AA88WX04-F1
#
_entry.id   AF-A0AA88WX04-F1
#
_cell.length_a   1.000
_cell.length_b   1.000
_cell.length_c   1.000
_cell.angle_alpha   90.00
_cell.angle_beta   90.00
_cell.angle_gamma   90.00
#
_symmetry.space_group_name_H-M   'P 1'
#
loop_
_entity.id
_entity.type
_entity.pdbx_description
1 polymer ?
#
loop_
_entity_poly.entity_id
_entity_poly.type
_entity_poly.pdbx_seq_one_letter_code
_entity_poly.pdbx_strand_id
1 'polypeptide(L)'
;MASTCIYLVLSIMVAIIFLISTAEAALNVGVCYGLKGNNLPSPPDVVSLFKKYGIGDVRLFDPDRPALEALRGSQINVALGTLNADIPIIASSQEAANQWFSTHVEPYLQGITFPYISVGNEAIPGEFASSIPPAMQNLQNILDARNLGGISITTTVSTQVLANTFPPSATKFSAEARETLVKVIKFLSAQANPLMVNVYPYFAYAADPANIRLDYAQFTSTEAVVVDGKLSYSNIFDAMLDGFFWAMEKEGVADVSLTVSESGWPSAGNGKLTTPELAATYNKNFEAHVSALAGTPKRPQIYIKGYIFAMFNENQKPDGVEQNFGLFQPNMEPVYPRSSAKKLGNYLSKGLFATHASTGNSLRMMAHSIMFFIFPILVAMHGHISTAEPSPKVGVCYGMKGNNLPSPPAVVGLCKKYGIGDIRLFDPDKSALEALKGSQISVSLGVLNADIPIIASSQEAANSWFSANVEPYLNDITFSYISVGNEVIPGEYANSVTPAMQNLQNTLDERNLAGVSVTTVVTTGNLANSYPPSAATFSAEARETLVQVVKFLSVQGNPLMVNVYPYFAYAADPGNVRLDYTQFTATGAVVVDGDLSYSNMFDAIVDAFFWAMEKEGVADVDVVVSESGWPSAGNGNLTTPELAGDV
;
A
#
# COMPACT_ATOMS: atom_id res chain seq x y z
N MET A 1 -46.41 13.89 5.31
CA MET A 1 -45.17 14.58 5.70
C MET A 1 -44.10 13.58 6.14
N ALA A 2 -44.17 12.97 7.33
CA ALA A 2 -43.10 12.09 7.85
C ALA A 2 -42.57 11.04 6.84
N SER A 3 -43.46 10.24 6.23
CA SER A 3 -43.07 9.21 5.25
C SER A 3 -42.34 9.78 4.01
N THR A 4 -42.68 11.01 3.60
CA THR A 4 -42.08 11.68 2.44
C THR A 4 -40.61 12.04 2.70
N CYS A 5 -40.27 12.39 3.94
CA CYS A 5 -38.89 12.66 4.35
C CYS A 5 -38.04 11.38 4.40
N ILE A 6 -38.63 10.24 4.81
CA ILE A 6 -37.92 8.95 4.90
C ILE A 6 -37.44 8.48 3.52
N TYR A 7 -38.30 8.55 2.50
CA TYR A 7 -37.90 8.19 1.13
C TYR A 7 -36.83 9.13 0.55
N LEU A 8 -36.84 10.41 0.92
CA LEU A 8 -35.81 11.38 0.50
C LEU A 8 -34.44 11.07 1.14
N VAL A 9 -34.41 10.72 2.42
CA VAL A 9 -33.17 10.33 3.10
C VAL A 9 -32.60 9.02 2.52
N LEU A 10 -33.46 8.03 2.27
CA LEU A 10 -33.04 6.77 1.63
C LEU A 10 -32.50 6.98 0.22
N SER A 11 -33.10 7.83 -0.61
CA SER A 11 -32.59 8.10 -1.96
C SER A 11 -31.26 8.87 -1.95
N ILE A 12 -31.07 9.80 -1.00
CA ILE A 12 -29.78 10.49 -0.79
C ILE A 12 -28.70 9.49 -0.34
N MET A 13 -29.01 8.57 0.58
CA MET A 13 -28.07 7.50 0.95
C MET A 13 -27.72 6.64 -0.26
N VAL A 14 -28.68 6.16 -1.05
CA VAL A 14 -28.40 5.34 -2.25
C VAL A 14 -27.55 6.09 -3.28
N ALA A 15 -27.70 7.42 -3.42
CA ALA A 15 -26.83 8.22 -4.29
C ALA A 15 -25.39 8.32 -3.78
N ILE A 16 -25.19 8.53 -2.47
CA ILE A 16 -23.86 8.56 -1.82
C ILE A 16 -23.20 7.17 -1.90
N ILE A 17 -23.99 6.12 -1.69
CA ILE A 17 -23.59 4.71 -1.87
C ILE A 17 -23.04 4.50 -3.29
N PHE A 18 -23.77 4.94 -4.32
CA PHE A 18 -23.33 4.77 -5.70
C PHE A 18 -22.03 5.55 -6.00
N LEU A 19 -21.92 6.80 -5.54
CA LEU A 19 -20.75 7.67 -5.73
C LEU A 19 -19.44 7.09 -5.17
N ILE A 20 -19.50 6.39 -4.03
CA ILE A 20 -18.29 5.83 -3.40
C ILE A 20 -17.92 4.48 -4.04
N SER A 21 -18.89 3.74 -4.60
CA SER A 21 -18.61 2.51 -5.37
C SER A 21 -17.81 2.73 -6.66
N THR A 22 -17.80 3.97 -7.18
CA THR A 22 -17.12 4.35 -8.43
C THR A 22 -15.70 4.91 -8.24
N ALA A 23 -15.18 4.99 -7.02
CA ALA A 23 -13.82 5.45 -6.76
C ALA A 23 -12.78 4.38 -7.15
N GLU A 24 -12.28 4.42 -8.40
CA GLU A 24 -11.02 3.75 -8.73
C GLU A 24 -9.92 4.27 -7.80
N ALA A 25 -9.12 3.37 -7.22
CA ALA A 25 -8.04 3.74 -6.33
C ALA A 25 -6.96 4.53 -7.09
N ALA A 26 -7.03 5.84 -6.96
CA ALA A 26 -5.97 6.74 -7.38
C ALA A 26 -4.73 6.55 -6.52
N LEU A 27 -3.56 6.87 -7.08
CA LEU A 27 -2.39 7.22 -6.30
C LEU A 27 -2.75 8.40 -5.37
N ASN A 28 -2.42 8.29 -4.07
CA ASN A 28 -2.50 9.43 -3.13
C ASN A 28 -1.52 10.57 -3.47
N VAL A 29 -0.67 10.37 -4.49
CA VAL A 29 0.35 11.29 -5.00
C VAL A 29 0.06 11.54 -6.48
N GLY A 30 -0.06 12.81 -6.87
CA GLY A 30 -0.26 13.20 -8.25
C GLY A 30 1.03 13.18 -9.08
N VAL A 31 0.96 13.59 -10.34
CA VAL A 31 2.13 13.71 -11.23
C VAL A 31 2.12 15.04 -11.99
N CYS A 32 3.28 15.68 -12.12
CA CYS A 32 3.46 16.87 -12.95
C CYS A 32 3.48 16.48 -14.44
N TYR A 33 2.51 16.98 -15.21
CA TYR A 33 2.45 16.79 -16.65
C TYR A 33 3.23 17.92 -17.35
N GLY A 34 4.55 17.71 -17.46
CA GLY A 34 5.44 18.56 -18.25
C GLY A 34 5.18 18.42 -19.76
N LEU A 35 5.33 19.53 -20.48
CA LEU A 35 5.04 19.67 -21.91
C LEU A 35 6.23 20.22 -22.72
N LYS A 36 7.42 20.37 -22.13
CA LYS A 36 8.63 20.89 -22.79
C LYS A 36 9.40 19.78 -23.49
N GLY A 37 8.74 19.06 -24.40
CA GLY A 37 9.34 18.02 -25.24
C GLY A 37 8.74 17.99 -26.63
N ASN A 38 9.58 17.86 -27.67
CA ASN A 38 9.14 17.83 -29.07
C ASN A 38 8.76 16.43 -29.59
N ASN A 39 8.80 15.43 -28.70
CA ASN A 39 8.62 14.01 -29.00
C ASN A 39 7.62 13.31 -28.04
N LEU A 40 6.83 14.09 -27.29
CA LEU A 40 5.87 13.59 -26.29
C LEU A 40 4.64 12.93 -26.96
N PRO A 41 3.92 12.02 -26.26
CA PRO A 41 2.67 11.43 -26.76
C PRO A 41 1.55 12.46 -26.90
N SER A 42 0.48 12.11 -27.63
CA SER A 42 -0.70 12.99 -27.70
C SER A 42 -1.42 13.05 -26.35
N PRO A 43 -2.03 14.18 -25.94
CA PRO A 43 -2.70 14.28 -24.64
C PRO A 43 -3.77 13.19 -24.37
N PRO A 44 -4.57 12.72 -25.34
CA PRO A 44 -5.44 11.54 -25.16
C PRO A 44 -4.69 10.24 -24.82
N ASP A 45 -3.49 10.01 -25.38
CA ASP A 45 -2.65 8.88 -25.03
C ASP A 45 -2.11 9.03 -23.60
N VAL A 46 -1.70 10.24 -23.22
CA VAL A 46 -1.24 10.53 -21.85
C VAL A 46 -2.37 10.37 -20.84
N VAL A 47 -3.61 10.78 -21.14
CA VAL A 47 -4.78 10.53 -20.29
C VAL A 47 -5.09 9.04 -20.18
N SER A 48 -4.89 8.28 -21.26
CA SER A 48 -4.99 6.81 -21.23
C SER A 48 -3.88 6.19 -20.37
N LEU A 49 -2.68 6.78 -20.37
CA LEU A 49 -1.54 6.38 -19.55
C LEU A 49 -1.75 6.71 -18.07
N PHE A 50 -2.28 7.90 -17.74
CA PHE A 50 -2.70 8.27 -16.39
C PHE A 50 -3.69 7.26 -15.83
N LYS A 51 -4.72 6.89 -16.60
CA LYS A 51 -5.70 5.84 -16.21
C LYS A 51 -5.08 4.45 -16.10
N LYS A 52 -4.15 4.08 -16.98
CA LYS A 52 -3.38 2.83 -16.86
C LYS A 52 -2.61 2.76 -15.54
N TYR A 53 -2.08 3.88 -15.05
CA TYR A 53 -1.26 3.97 -13.83
C TYR A 53 -1.96 4.57 -12.59
N GLY A 54 -3.25 4.90 -12.65
CA GLY A 54 -4.04 5.42 -11.51
C GLY A 54 -3.66 6.82 -11.07
N ILE A 55 -3.12 7.63 -11.98
CA ILE A 55 -2.76 9.02 -11.69
C ILE A 55 -4.07 9.82 -11.71
N GLY A 56 -4.73 9.89 -10.55
CA GLY A 56 -6.00 10.58 -10.33
C GLY A 56 -5.87 12.09 -10.14
N ASP A 57 -4.65 12.59 -9.94
CA ASP A 57 -4.33 14.00 -9.87
C ASP A 57 -3.12 14.33 -10.75
N VAL A 58 -3.24 15.37 -11.57
CA VAL A 58 -2.13 15.90 -12.36
C VAL A 58 -1.92 17.38 -12.08
N ARG A 59 -0.68 17.84 -12.25
CA ARG A 59 -0.35 19.26 -12.23
C ARG A 59 0.04 19.72 -13.63
N LEU A 60 -0.67 20.73 -14.14
CA LEU A 60 -0.30 21.48 -15.35
C LEU A 60 0.36 22.79 -14.92
N PHE A 61 1.41 23.19 -15.63
CA PHE A 61 2.17 24.41 -15.34
C PHE A 61 1.53 25.67 -15.94
N ASP A 62 0.78 25.50 -17.01
CA ASP A 62 0.09 26.54 -17.77
C ASP A 62 -1.23 25.98 -18.34
N PRO A 63 -2.20 26.83 -18.75
CA PRO A 63 -3.49 26.38 -19.25
C PRO A 63 -3.43 25.89 -20.70
N ASP A 64 -2.62 24.85 -20.95
CA ASP A 64 -2.54 24.18 -22.25
C ASP A 64 -3.89 23.59 -22.66
N ARG A 65 -4.44 24.14 -23.74
CA ARG A 65 -5.77 23.76 -24.23
C ARG A 65 -5.84 22.29 -24.70
N PRO A 66 -4.91 21.76 -25.52
CA PRO A 66 -4.89 20.33 -25.87
C PRO A 66 -4.93 19.39 -24.66
N ALA A 67 -4.17 19.66 -23.60
CA ALA A 67 -4.18 18.89 -22.36
C ALA A 67 -5.51 19.01 -21.61
N LEU A 68 -6.03 20.23 -21.44
CA LEU A 68 -7.32 20.46 -20.77
C LEU A 68 -8.49 19.82 -21.51
N GLU A 69 -8.59 19.94 -22.83
CA GLU A 69 -9.65 19.31 -23.62
C GLU A 69 -9.57 17.76 -23.57
N ALA A 70 -8.37 17.16 -23.42
CA ALA A 70 -8.20 15.72 -23.25
C ALA A 70 -8.46 15.23 -21.80
N LEU A 71 -8.13 16.04 -20.79
CA LEU A 71 -8.44 15.78 -19.38
C LEU A 71 -9.93 15.98 -19.06
N ARG A 72 -10.68 16.68 -19.91
CA ARG A 72 -12.11 16.92 -19.77
C ARG A 72 -12.91 15.61 -19.76
N GLY A 73 -13.66 15.37 -18.69
CA GLY A 73 -14.43 14.14 -18.48
C GLY A 73 -13.55 12.92 -18.15
N SER A 74 -12.24 13.10 -17.96
CA SER A 74 -11.34 12.00 -17.61
C SER A 74 -11.54 11.49 -16.18
N GLN A 75 -12.13 12.30 -15.29
CA GLN A 75 -12.19 12.11 -13.82
C GLN A 75 -10.84 12.30 -13.10
N ILE A 76 -9.83 12.82 -13.80
CA ILE A 76 -8.54 13.21 -13.22
C ILE A 76 -8.63 14.66 -12.74
N ASN A 77 -8.22 14.92 -11.50
CA ASN A 77 -8.11 16.26 -10.92
C ASN A 77 -6.95 17.04 -11.55
N VAL A 78 -7.11 18.35 -11.75
CA VAL A 78 -6.07 19.21 -12.35
C VAL A 78 -5.68 20.34 -11.40
N ALA A 79 -4.48 20.28 -10.85
CA ALA A 79 -3.83 21.45 -10.26
C ALA A 79 -3.30 22.34 -11.40
N LEU A 80 -3.90 23.51 -11.59
CA LEU A 80 -3.64 24.36 -12.75
C LEU A 80 -2.75 25.56 -12.40
N GLY A 81 -1.57 25.66 -13.00
CA GLY A 81 -0.74 26.86 -12.97
C GLY A 81 -1.21 27.94 -13.95
N THR A 82 -1.01 29.20 -13.57
CA THR A 82 -0.99 30.33 -14.53
C THR A 82 0.40 30.43 -15.17
N LEU A 83 0.50 30.94 -16.39
CA LEU A 83 1.80 31.42 -16.88
C LEU A 83 2.31 32.54 -15.95
N ASN A 84 3.62 32.59 -15.69
CA ASN A 84 4.19 33.70 -14.91
C ASN A 84 3.93 35.07 -15.57
N ALA A 85 3.88 35.11 -16.90
CA ALA A 85 3.55 36.29 -17.69
C ALA A 85 2.07 36.74 -17.56
N ASP A 86 1.15 35.86 -17.15
CA ASP A 86 -0.26 36.21 -16.95
C ASP A 86 -0.49 36.92 -15.61
N ILE A 87 0.40 36.75 -14.63
CA ILE A 87 0.21 37.25 -13.25
C ILE A 87 -0.04 38.77 -13.22
N PRO A 88 0.72 39.63 -13.93
CA PRO A 88 0.41 41.07 -13.98
C PRO A 88 -0.92 41.39 -14.64
N ILE A 89 -1.36 40.57 -15.60
CA ILE A 89 -2.65 40.74 -16.31
C ILE A 89 -3.79 40.43 -15.34
N ILE A 90 -3.76 39.27 -14.69
CA ILE A 90 -4.75 38.85 -13.69
C ILE A 90 -4.78 39.83 -12.50
N ALA A 91 -3.63 40.38 -12.10
CA ALA A 91 -3.55 41.41 -11.04
C ALA A 91 -4.14 42.77 -11.44
N SER A 92 -4.16 43.12 -12.73
CA SER A 92 -4.40 44.49 -13.19
C SER A 92 -5.81 45.02 -12.92
N SER A 93 -6.84 44.18 -13.03
CA SER A 93 -8.20 44.49 -12.60
C SER A 93 -9.03 43.20 -12.42
N GLN A 94 -10.20 43.34 -11.80
CA GLN A 94 -11.14 42.23 -11.68
C GLN A 94 -11.63 41.76 -13.05
N GLU A 95 -11.85 42.67 -13.99
CA GLU A 95 -12.27 42.35 -15.37
C GLU A 95 -11.20 41.56 -16.13
N ALA A 96 -9.91 41.86 -15.91
CA ALA A 96 -8.81 41.11 -16.50
C ALA A 96 -8.71 39.68 -15.93
N ALA A 97 -8.87 39.54 -14.61
CA ALA A 97 -8.98 38.22 -13.97
C ALA A 97 -10.21 37.44 -14.45
N ASN A 98 -11.37 38.11 -14.59
CA ASN A 98 -12.59 37.52 -15.14
C ASN A 98 -12.34 37.01 -16.56
N GLN A 99 -11.71 37.82 -17.42
CA GLN A 99 -11.40 37.43 -18.80
C GLN A 99 -10.43 36.24 -18.86
N TRP A 100 -9.38 36.21 -18.03
CA TRP A 100 -8.47 35.07 -17.93
C TRP A 100 -9.22 33.81 -17.48
N PHE A 101 -9.98 33.89 -16.39
CA PHE A 101 -10.76 32.77 -15.86
C PHE A 101 -11.79 32.24 -16.86
N SER A 102 -12.53 33.13 -17.54
CA SER A 102 -13.50 32.78 -18.58
C SER A 102 -12.86 32.17 -19.84
N THR A 103 -11.57 32.41 -20.07
CA THR A 103 -10.81 31.84 -21.19
C THR A 103 -10.17 30.49 -20.84
N HIS A 104 -9.62 30.35 -19.63
CA HIS A 104 -8.73 29.25 -19.27
C HIS A 104 -9.31 28.23 -18.28
N VAL A 105 -10.31 28.59 -17.48
CA VAL A 105 -10.86 27.73 -16.41
C VAL A 105 -12.34 27.42 -16.64
N GLU A 106 -13.15 28.46 -16.84
CA GLU A 106 -14.60 28.35 -17.04
C GLU A 106 -15.03 27.34 -18.13
N PRO A 107 -14.35 27.26 -19.30
CA PRO A 107 -14.73 26.29 -20.32
C PRO A 107 -14.64 24.84 -19.86
N TYR A 108 -13.88 24.54 -18.79
CA TYR A 108 -13.57 23.20 -18.31
C TYR A 108 -14.20 22.84 -16.96
N LEU A 109 -14.76 23.81 -16.22
CA LEU A 109 -15.51 23.56 -14.97
C LEU A 109 -16.60 22.49 -15.15
N GLN A 110 -17.18 22.40 -16.35
CA GLN A 110 -17.96 21.25 -16.77
C GLN A 110 -17.06 20.18 -17.42
N GLY A 111 -16.42 19.38 -16.56
CA GLY A 111 -15.66 18.18 -16.95
C GLY A 111 -14.32 17.98 -16.23
N ILE A 112 -13.79 18.99 -15.54
CA ILE A 112 -12.54 18.90 -14.76
C ILE A 112 -12.78 19.40 -13.33
N THR A 113 -12.30 18.64 -12.35
CA THR A 113 -12.17 19.09 -10.96
C THR A 113 -10.84 19.81 -10.79
N PHE A 114 -10.86 21.07 -10.38
CA PHE A 114 -9.66 21.87 -10.12
C PHE A 114 -9.44 22.04 -8.61
N PRO A 115 -8.69 21.15 -7.92
CA PRO A 115 -8.39 21.34 -6.49
C PRO A 115 -7.57 22.61 -6.23
N TYR A 116 -6.71 23.00 -7.19
CA TYR A 116 -5.81 24.15 -7.05
C TYR A 116 -5.78 24.99 -8.32
N ILE A 117 -5.77 26.32 -8.16
CA ILE A 117 -5.26 27.26 -9.16
C ILE A 117 -4.04 27.96 -8.54
N SER A 118 -2.86 27.69 -9.10
CA SER A 118 -1.59 28.25 -8.65
C SER A 118 -1.24 29.48 -9.47
N VAL A 119 -1.29 30.66 -8.85
CA VAL A 119 -0.82 31.92 -9.42
C VAL A 119 0.70 31.89 -9.50
N GLY A 120 1.21 31.49 -10.66
CA GLY A 120 2.62 31.32 -10.97
C GLY A 120 3.28 30.04 -10.46
N ASN A 121 4.51 29.84 -10.95
CA ASN A 121 5.47 28.83 -10.51
C ASN A 121 6.84 29.48 -10.28
N GLU A 122 7.35 29.39 -9.05
CA GLU A 122 8.64 29.96 -8.60
C GLU A 122 8.82 31.45 -8.90
N ALA A 123 7.71 32.18 -9.03
CA ALA A 123 7.68 33.61 -9.33
C ALA A 123 8.00 34.51 -8.11
N ILE A 124 8.46 33.91 -7.00
CA ILE A 124 8.89 34.58 -5.77
C ILE A 124 10.25 34.00 -5.36
N PRO A 125 11.29 34.83 -5.10
CA PRO A 125 11.38 36.24 -5.47
C PRO A 125 11.47 36.40 -6.99
N GLY A 126 10.97 37.52 -7.54
CA GLY A 126 10.99 37.75 -8.99
C GLY A 126 10.21 39.00 -9.41
N GLU A 127 10.28 39.35 -10.69
CA GLU A 127 9.60 40.54 -11.26
C GLU A 127 8.07 40.49 -11.10
N PHE A 128 7.48 39.29 -11.10
CA PHE A 128 6.04 39.09 -10.94
C PHE A 128 5.58 39.04 -9.47
N ALA A 129 6.49 38.98 -8.51
CA ALA A 129 6.18 38.67 -7.11
C ALA A 129 5.18 39.66 -6.48
N SER A 130 5.31 40.97 -6.77
CA SER A 130 4.39 41.99 -6.27
C SER A 130 2.95 41.84 -6.80
N SER A 131 2.78 41.19 -7.95
CA SER A 131 1.50 40.98 -8.61
C SER A 131 0.78 39.72 -8.14
N ILE A 132 1.45 38.81 -7.41
CA ILE A 132 0.85 37.54 -6.97
C ILE A 132 -0.30 37.76 -5.97
N PRO A 133 -0.14 38.51 -4.85
CA PRO A 133 -1.26 38.74 -3.93
C PRO A 133 -2.52 39.37 -4.57
N PRO A 134 -2.45 40.43 -5.40
CA PRO A 134 -3.65 40.94 -6.07
C PRO A 134 -4.21 39.99 -7.13
N ALA A 135 -3.39 39.24 -7.87
CA ALA A 135 -3.89 38.21 -8.79
C ALA A 135 -4.63 37.08 -8.05
N MET A 136 -4.10 36.61 -6.91
CA MET A 136 -4.76 35.64 -6.05
C MET A 136 -6.10 36.17 -5.52
N GLN A 137 -6.15 37.42 -5.05
CA GLN A 137 -7.39 38.04 -4.58
C GLN A 137 -8.42 38.18 -5.71
N ASN A 138 -8.01 38.64 -6.90
CA ASN A 138 -8.92 38.81 -8.03
C ASN A 138 -9.51 37.48 -8.51
N LEU A 139 -8.76 36.38 -8.45
CA LEU A 139 -9.29 35.04 -8.73
C LEU A 139 -10.20 34.52 -7.61
N GLN A 140 -9.87 34.76 -6.35
CA GLN A 140 -10.73 34.38 -5.22
C GLN A 140 -12.10 35.08 -5.29
N ASN A 141 -12.13 36.36 -5.62
CA ASN A 141 -13.36 37.12 -5.83
C ASN A 141 -14.30 36.47 -6.89
N ILE A 142 -13.73 35.78 -7.90
CA ILE A 142 -14.50 35.04 -8.91
C ILE A 142 -15.11 33.77 -8.29
N LEU A 143 -14.35 33.04 -7.48
CA LEU A 143 -14.85 31.86 -6.78
C LEU A 143 -15.98 32.24 -5.83
N ASP A 144 -15.77 33.27 -5.01
CA ASP A 144 -16.72 33.76 -4.02
C ASP A 144 -18.03 34.23 -4.68
N ALA A 145 -17.93 35.13 -5.67
CA ALA A 145 -19.09 35.68 -6.38
C ALA A 145 -19.90 34.61 -7.16
N ARG A 146 -19.25 33.51 -7.55
CA ARG A 146 -19.88 32.39 -8.26
C ARG A 146 -20.22 31.19 -7.36
N ASN A 147 -19.87 31.24 -6.07
CA ASN A 147 -19.98 30.13 -5.11
C ASN A 147 -19.24 28.85 -5.56
N LEU A 148 -18.09 29.00 -6.24
CA LEU A 148 -17.25 27.89 -6.71
C LEU A 148 -16.35 27.36 -5.58
N GLY A 149 -16.95 26.75 -4.57
CA GLY A 149 -16.22 26.05 -3.50
C GLY A 149 -15.45 24.82 -4.02
N GLY A 150 -14.42 24.41 -3.27
CA GLY A 150 -13.58 23.25 -3.60
C GLY A 150 -12.39 23.54 -4.53
N ILE A 151 -12.22 24.80 -4.96
CA ILE A 151 -11.04 25.28 -5.69
C ILE A 151 -10.21 26.16 -4.73
N SER A 152 -8.99 25.77 -4.41
CA SER A 152 -8.07 26.59 -3.60
C SER A 152 -7.20 27.49 -4.50
N ILE A 153 -7.30 28.80 -4.31
CA ILE A 153 -6.35 29.76 -4.90
C ILE A 153 -5.06 29.75 -4.07
N THR A 154 -3.93 29.50 -4.73
CA THR A 154 -2.60 29.40 -4.11
C THR A 154 -1.51 29.93 -5.06
N THR A 155 -0.24 29.75 -4.71
CA THR A 155 0.94 30.02 -5.55
C THR A 155 2.01 28.98 -5.25
N THR A 156 2.85 28.64 -6.24
CA THR A 156 3.91 27.65 -6.09
C THR A 156 5.28 28.31 -5.90
N VAL A 157 6.02 27.91 -4.86
CA VAL A 157 7.37 28.42 -4.55
C VAL A 157 8.37 27.29 -4.28
N SER A 158 9.66 27.49 -4.58
CA SER A 158 10.72 26.55 -4.20
C SER A 158 11.41 26.97 -2.90
N THR A 159 12.28 26.08 -2.40
CA THR A 159 13.12 26.33 -1.22
C THR A 159 14.05 27.55 -1.35
N GLN A 160 14.17 28.17 -2.53
CA GLN A 160 14.90 29.44 -2.73
C GLN A 160 14.29 30.63 -1.96
N VAL A 161 13.01 30.54 -1.56
CA VAL A 161 12.38 31.56 -0.70
C VAL A 161 12.79 31.47 0.76
N LEU A 162 13.59 30.46 1.13
CA LEU A 162 14.02 30.19 2.50
C LEU A 162 15.48 30.60 2.72
N ALA A 163 15.79 31.01 3.94
CA ALA A 163 17.14 31.32 4.40
C ALA A 163 17.37 30.70 5.79
N ASN A 164 18.63 30.42 6.12
CA ASN A 164 19.06 29.74 7.35
C ASN A 164 18.40 28.35 7.52
N THR A 165 18.37 27.53 6.46
CA THR A 165 17.65 26.24 6.39
C THR A 165 18.24 25.11 7.26
N PHE A 166 19.35 25.33 7.96
CA PHE A 166 19.96 24.36 8.86
C PHE A 166 20.29 24.97 10.23
N PRO A 167 19.89 24.35 11.36
CA PRO A 167 18.88 23.29 11.44
C PRO A 167 17.49 23.80 10.99
N PRO A 168 16.49 22.93 10.72
CA PRO A 168 15.18 23.36 10.22
C PRO A 168 14.52 24.45 11.08
N SER A 169 14.66 24.41 12.40
CA SER A 169 14.16 25.43 13.33
C SER A 169 14.78 26.81 13.18
N ALA A 170 15.94 26.94 12.51
CA ALA A 170 16.53 28.23 12.16
C ALA A 170 15.84 28.90 10.95
N THR A 171 15.17 28.12 10.10
CA THR A 171 14.63 28.56 8.79
C THR A 171 13.67 29.74 8.89
N LYS A 172 13.86 30.72 8.01
CA LYS A 172 13.03 31.92 7.83
C LYS A 172 12.85 32.20 6.35
N PHE A 173 11.96 33.11 5.96
CA PHE A 173 11.96 33.60 4.58
C PHE A 173 13.22 34.42 4.26
N SER A 174 13.69 34.35 3.02
CA SER A 174 14.72 35.23 2.48
C SER A 174 14.24 36.68 2.46
N ALA A 175 15.17 37.65 2.51
CA ALA A 175 14.78 39.06 2.62
C ALA A 175 13.99 39.54 1.38
N GLU A 176 14.31 38.94 0.25
CA GLU A 176 13.77 39.18 -1.09
C GLU A 176 12.36 38.61 -1.26
N ALA A 177 12.07 37.46 -0.66
CA ALA A 177 10.76 36.80 -0.74
C ALA A 177 9.78 37.26 0.37
N ARG A 178 10.30 37.64 1.53
CA ARG A 178 9.53 37.82 2.78
C ARG A 178 8.34 38.77 2.64
N GLU A 179 8.50 39.94 2.03
CA GLU A 179 7.39 40.93 1.99
C GLU A 179 6.18 40.40 1.20
N THR A 180 6.42 39.71 0.09
CA THR A 180 5.38 39.05 -0.71
C THR A 180 4.82 37.85 0.03
N LEU A 181 5.67 36.97 0.59
CA LEU A 181 5.20 35.76 1.26
C LEU A 181 4.37 36.05 2.51
N VAL A 182 4.69 37.08 3.30
CA VAL A 182 3.85 37.50 4.43
C VAL A 182 2.44 37.92 3.98
N LYS A 183 2.28 38.44 2.76
CA LYS A 183 0.95 38.74 2.18
C LYS A 183 0.27 37.46 1.70
N VAL A 184 0.99 36.59 0.99
CA VAL A 184 0.50 35.30 0.49
C VAL A 184 0.00 34.41 1.64
N ILE A 185 0.81 34.15 2.67
CA ILE A 185 0.42 33.22 3.75
C ILE A 185 -0.73 33.77 4.61
N LYS A 186 -0.88 35.09 4.72
CA LYS A 186 -2.03 35.72 5.40
C LYS A 186 -3.32 35.63 4.57
N PHE A 187 -3.23 35.74 3.25
CA PHE A 187 -4.34 35.43 2.36
C PHE A 187 -4.70 33.93 2.45
N LEU A 188 -3.71 33.03 2.38
CA LEU A 188 -3.92 31.58 2.46
C LEU A 188 -4.59 31.16 3.78
N SER A 189 -4.11 31.68 4.91
CA SER A 189 -4.72 31.52 6.24
C SER A 189 -6.20 31.97 6.24
N ALA A 190 -6.48 33.17 5.73
CA ALA A 190 -7.85 33.71 5.67
C ALA A 190 -8.81 32.89 4.77
N GLN A 191 -8.29 32.14 3.80
CA GLN A 191 -9.06 31.24 2.93
C GLN A 191 -8.99 29.76 3.34
N ALA A 192 -8.23 29.41 4.38
CA ALA A 192 -7.84 28.04 4.75
C ALA A 192 -7.19 27.23 3.60
N ASN A 193 -6.53 27.89 2.65
CA ASN A 193 -5.87 27.28 1.49
C ASN A 193 -4.40 26.88 1.82
N PRO A 194 -3.87 25.79 1.23
CA PRO A 194 -2.47 25.41 1.40
C PRO A 194 -1.53 26.28 0.55
N LEU A 195 -0.26 26.38 0.96
CA LEU A 195 0.84 26.84 0.10
C LEU A 195 1.38 25.68 -0.75
N MET A 196 1.60 25.91 -2.05
CA MET A 196 2.25 24.92 -2.92
C MET A 196 3.78 25.09 -2.89
N VAL A 197 4.50 24.01 -2.61
CA VAL A 197 5.96 24.02 -2.41
C VAL A 197 6.71 22.98 -3.27
N ASN A 198 7.71 23.43 -4.02
CA ASN A 198 8.62 22.60 -4.79
C ASN A 198 9.80 22.15 -3.89
N VAL A 199 9.94 20.85 -3.66
CA VAL A 199 10.84 20.28 -2.65
C VAL A 199 11.69 19.16 -3.26
N TYR A 200 12.99 19.41 -3.39
CA TYR A 200 13.93 18.54 -4.11
C TYR A 200 15.17 18.16 -3.27
N PRO A 201 15.10 17.09 -2.47
CA PRO A 201 16.25 16.44 -1.83
C PRO A 201 17.43 16.19 -2.76
N TYR A 202 17.14 15.84 -4.03
CA TYR A 202 18.16 15.64 -5.06
C TYR A 202 19.10 16.84 -5.22
N PHE A 203 18.59 18.07 -5.32
CA PHE A 203 19.46 19.24 -5.56
C PHE A 203 20.33 19.58 -4.36
N ALA A 204 19.83 19.37 -3.14
CA ALA A 204 20.66 19.51 -1.93
C ALA A 204 21.79 18.46 -1.93
N TYR A 205 21.44 17.19 -2.12
CA TYR A 205 22.44 16.10 -2.20
C TYR A 205 23.46 16.31 -3.33
N ALA A 206 23.03 16.76 -4.51
CA ALA A 206 23.92 17.01 -5.65
C ALA A 206 24.83 18.23 -5.46
N ALA A 207 24.45 19.20 -4.63
CA ALA A 207 25.26 20.37 -4.30
C ALA A 207 26.33 20.07 -3.24
N ASP A 208 26.04 19.20 -2.27
CA ASP A 208 27.01 18.75 -1.26
C ASP A 208 26.89 17.23 -0.97
N PRO A 209 27.33 16.36 -1.89
CA PRO A 209 27.30 14.91 -1.70
C PRO A 209 28.40 14.40 -0.75
N ALA A 210 29.20 15.30 -0.16
CA ALA A 210 30.23 14.97 0.82
C ALA A 210 29.69 15.06 2.25
N ASN A 211 28.83 16.04 2.55
CA ASN A 211 28.23 16.21 3.87
C ASN A 211 26.76 15.73 3.94
N ILE A 212 26.01 15.75 2.83
CA ILE A 212 24.64 15.22 2.78
C ILE A 212 24.70 13.74 2.38
N ARG A 213 24.26 12.86 3.28
CA ARG A 213 24.21 11.41 3.03
C ARG A 213 23.13 11.07 1.99
N LEU A 214 23.40 10.06 1.15
CA LEU A 214 22.44 9.58 0.15
C LEU A 214 21.20 8.95 0.80
N ASP A 215 21.35 8.24 1.92
CA ASP A 215 20.23 7.59 2.61
C ASP A 215 19.25 8.59 3.24
N TYR A 216 19.79 9.68 3.79
CA TYR A 216 19.05 10.87 4.22
C TYR A 216 18.31 11.56 3.06
N ALA A 217 18.89 11.54 1.86
CA ALA A 217 18.27 12.11 0.65
C ALA A 217 17.21 11.19 -0.01
N GLN A 218 17.20 9.89 0.30
CA GLN A 218 16.32 8.87 -0.33
C GLN A 218 15.37 8.16 0.64
N PHE A 219 15.16 8.68 1.85
CA PHE A 219 14.32 8.10 2.90
C PHE A 219 14.74 6.68 3.34
N THR A 220 16.00 6.28 3.13
CA THR A 220 16.51 4.95 3.46
C THR A 220 17.37 4.91 4.72
N SER A 221 17.54 6.05 5.42
CA SER A 221 18.22 6.08 6.71
C SER A 221 17.35 5.44 7.80
N THR A 222 17.93 4.52 8.56
CA THR A 222 17.29 3.85 9.70
C THR A 222 17.43 4.62 11.02
N GLU A 223 18.13 5.76 11.01
CA GLU A 223 18.45 6.57 12.18
C GLU A 223 18.11 8.05 11.96
N ALA A 224 18.17 8.86 13.02
CA ALA A 224 18.05 10.31 12.92
C ALA A 224 19.38 10.93 12.48
N VAL A 225 19.40 11.52 11.28
CA VAL A 225 20.60 12.15 10.70
C VAL A 225 20.75 13.61 11.14
N VAL A 226 19.62 14.30 11.39
CA VAL A 226 19.60 15.64 11.97
C VAL A 226 18.70 15.65 13.21
N VAL A 227 19.23 16.16 14.33
CA VAL A 227 18.47 16.38 15.57
C VAL A 227 18.40 17.88 15.84
N ASP A 228 17.18 18.39 16.00
CA ASP A 228 16.84 19.80 16.09
C ASP A 228 16.01 20.06 17.35
N GLY A 229 16.70 20.24 18.48
CA GLY A 229 16.11 20.38 19.80
C GLY A 229 15.42 19.10 20.28
N LYS A 230 14.15 18.92 19.91
CA LYS A 230 13.34 17.72 20.17
C LYS A 230 12.90 16.99 18.89
N LEU A 231 13.13 17.58 17.72
CA LEU A 231 12.76 16.99 16.43
C LEU A 231 13.93 16.16 15.90
N SER A 232 13.61 15.08 15.19
CA SER A 232 14.59 14.14 14.65
C SER A 232 14.19 13.79 13.22
N TYR A 233 15.10 14.00 12.27
CA TYR A 233 14.87 13.82 10.85
C TYR A 233 15.72 12.66 10.34
N SER A 234 15.07 11.59 9.88
CA SER A 234 15.71 10.47 9.15
C SER A 234 15.79 10.71 7.64
N ASN A 235 15.12 11.75 7.14
CA ASN A 235 15.17 12.17 5.74
C ASN A 235 15.19 13.71 5.61
N ILE A 236 15.80 14.22 4.54
CA ILE A 236 15.95 15.66 4.30
C ILE A 236 14.68 16.33 3.77
N PHE A 237 13.72 15.55 3.25
CA PHE A 237 12.45 16.05 2.72
C PHE A 237 11.59 16.63 3.84
N ASP A 238 11.46 15.92 4.96
CA ASP A 238 10.79 16.40 6.17
C ASP A 238 11.47 17.66 6.72
N ALA A 239 12.81 17.70 6.70
CA ALA A 239 13.59 18.85 7.15
C ALA A 239 13.36 20.09 6.26
N MET A 240 13.18 19.91 4.95
CA MET A 240 12.82 20.99 4.02
C MET A 240 11.38 21.49 4.25
N LEU A 241 10.42 20.60 4.46
CA LEU A 241 9.02 20.95 4.74
C LEU A 241 8.87 21.67 6.09
N ASP A 242 9.55 21.19 7.14
CA ASP A 242 9.55 21.85 8.43
C ASP A 242 10.23 23.21 8.38
N GLY A 243 11.19 23.41 7.46
CA GLY A 243 11.73 24.74 7.14
C GLY A 243 10.67 25.74 6.70
N PHE A 244 9.70 25.35 5.86
CA PHE A 244 8.56 26.20 5.48
C PHE A 244 7.63 26.47 6.68
N PHE A 245 7.26 25.44 7.46
CA PHE A 245 6.42 25.61 8.65
C PHE A 245 7.08 26.53 9.70
N TRP A 246 8.39 26.40 9.93
CA TRP A 246 9.15 27.30 10.82
C TRP A 246 9.24 28.73 10.28
N ALA A 247 9.33 28.91 8.96
CA ALA A 247 9.33 30.24 8.35
C ALA A 247 7.97 30.95 8.47
N MET A 248 6.86 30.23 8.26
CA MET A 248 5.51 30.78 8.42
C MET A 248 5.20 31.16 9.89
N GLU A 249 5.55 30.29 10.85
CA GLU A 249 5.31 30.54 12.27
C GLU A 249 6.01 31.81 12.78
N LYS A 250 7.22 32.09 12.27
CA LYS A 250 7.99 33.31 12.60
C LYS A 250 7.35 34.61 12.10
N GLU A 251 6.47 34.52 11.10
CA GLU A 251 5.65 35.62 10.60
C GLU A 251 4.25 35.68 11.23
N GLY A 252 3.99 34.82 12.22
CA GLY A 252 2.75 34.75 12.99
C GLY A 252 1.63 33.94 12.35
N VAL A 253 1.95 33.05 11.40
CA VAL A 253 0.98 32.20 10.68
C VAL A 253 1.37 30.72 10.85
N ALA A 254 0.53 29.92 11.49
CA ALA A 254 0.85 28.56 11.93
C ALA A 254 -0.09 27.48 11.37
N ASP A 255 -1.18 27.93 10.77
CA ASP A 255 -2.39 27.24 10.31
C ASP A 255 -2.38 26.93 8.81
N VAL A 256 -1.57 27.63 8.02
CA VAL A 256 -1.37 27.32 6.59
C VAL A 256 -0.69 25.96 6.43
N SER A 257 -1.37 25.06 5.73
CA SER A 257 -0.90 23.74 5.35
C SER A 257 -0.03 23.79 4.08
N LEU A 258 0.67 22.69 3.78
CA LEU A 258 1.54 22.58 2.61
C LEU A 258 1.00 21.52 1.64
N THR A 259 1.21 21.77 0.34
CA THR A 259 1.07 20.78 -0.74
C THR A 259 2.38 20.74 -1.50
N VAL A 260 3.02 19.58 -1.60
CA VAL A 260 4.26 19.41 -2.36
C VAL A 260 3.93 19.38 -3.84
N SER A 261 4.15 20.49 -4.52
CA SER A 261 3.75 20.73 -5.91
C SER A 261 4.70 20.14 -6.94
N GLU A 262 5.94 19.85 -6.52
CA GLU A 262 6.95 19.06 -7.23
C GLU A 262 7.84 18.36 -6.20
N SER A 263 8.14 17.08 -6.44
CA SER A 263 9.31 16.41 -5.90
C SER A 263 9.77 15.29 -6.84
N GLY A 264 11.07 15.06 -6.97
CA GLY A 264 11.59 14.02 -7.85
C GLY A 264 13.11 13.88 -7.82
N TRP A 265 13.62 12.88 -8.54
CA TRP A 265 15.04 12.59 -8.68
C TRP A 265 15.35 12.19 -10.14
N PRO A 266 16.35 12.77 -10.82
CA PRO A 266 16.61 12.48 -12.23
C PRO A 266 17.25 11.10 -12.44
N SER A 267 16.88 10.42 -13.52
CA SER A 267 17.42 9.12 -13.91
C SER A 267 18.76 9.16 -14.65
N ALA A 268 19.20 10.35 -15.08
CA ALA A 268 20.49 10.57 -15.75
C ALA A 268 20.88 12.08 -15.69
N GLY A 269 22.01 12.43 -16.29
CA GLY A 269 22.45 13.83 -16.46
C GLY A 269 23.47 14.36 -15.45
N ASN A 270 23.76 13.63 -14.36
CA ASN A 270 24.79 13.98 -13.37
C ASN A 270 25.61 12.75 -12.91
N GLY A 271 26.11 11.99 -13.88
CA GLY A 271 27.01 10.87 -13.63
C GLY A 271 26.43 9.82 -12.66
N LYS A 272 27.14 9.55 -11.56
CA LYS A 272 26.74 8.57 -10.55
C LYS A 272 25.63 9.03 -9.59
N LEU A 273 25.25 10.32 -9.61
CA LEU A 273 24.24 10.88 -8.71
C LEU A 273 22.81 10.73 -9.26
N THR A 274 22.69 10.32 -10.53
CA THR A 274 21.41 10.18 -11.26
C THR A 274 21.44 8.89 -12.08
N THR A 275 20.71 7.88 -11.65
CA THR A 275 20.51 6.61 -12.37
C THR A 275 19.03 6.21 -12.26
N PRO A 276 18.51 5.31 -13.13
CA PRO A 276 17.14 4.83 -13.02
C PRO A 276 16.81 4.20 -11.66
N GLU A 277 17.78 3.55 -11.01
CA GLU A 277 17.63 2.91 -9.70
C GLU A 277 17.52 3.94 -8.57
N LEU A 278 18.32 5.01 -8.62
CA LEU A 278 18.23 6.14 -7.67
C LEU A 278 16.89 6.88 -7.83
N ALA A 279 16.47 7.12 -9.08
CA ALA A 279 15.18 7.74 -9.39
C ALA A 279 13.99 6.89 -8.94
N ALA A 280 14.04 5.57 -9.18
CA ALA A 280 13.03 4.62 -8.70
C ALA A 280 12.95 4.58 -7.17
N THR A 281 14.11 4.54 -6.49
CA THR A 281 14.19 4.49 -5.03
C THR A 281 13.59 5.75 -4.41
N TYR A 282 13.99 6.93 -4.88
CA TYR A 282 13.45 8.19 -4.38
C TYR A 282 11.93 8.29 -4.62
N ASN A 283 11.48 8.11 -5.86
CA ASN A 283 10.07 8.30 -6.20
C ASN A 283 9.15 7.27 -5.52
N LYS A 284 9.59 6.01 -5.36
CA LYS A 284 8.86 5.00 -4.59
C LYS A 284 8.75 5.39 -3.11
N ASN A 285 9.83 5.86 -2.51
CA ASN A 285 9.86 6.15 -1.08
C ASN A 285 9.10 7.45 -0.74
N PHE A 286 9.16 8.47 -1.60
CA PHE A 286 8.30 9.65 -1.53
C PHE A 286 6.82 9.27 -1.64
N GLU A 287 6.45 8.40 -2.59
CA GLU A 287 5.10 7.89 -2.76
C GLU A 287 4.60 7.13 -1.52
N ALA A 288 5.45 6.29 -0.92
CA ALA A 288 5.16 5.58 0.31
C ALA A 288 5.02 6.51 1.53
N HIS A 289 5.94 7.47 1.70
CA HIS A 289 5.92 8.44 2.81
C HIS A 289 4.64 9.30 2.79
N VAL A 290 4.29 9.87 1.63
CA VAL A 290 3.04 10.67 1.49
C VAL A 290 1.81 9.79 1.73
N SER A 291 1.81 8.55 1.23
CA SER A 291 0.68 7.61 1.39
C SER A 291 0.53 7.08 2.81
N ALA A 292 1.59 7.10 3.63
CA ALA A 292 1.57 6.66 5.03
C ALA A 292 0.91 7.67 6.00
N LEU A 293 0.59 8.89 5.52
CA LEU A 293 -0.02 9.97 6.32
C LEU A 293 0.77 10.36 7.59
N ALA A 294 2.08 10.08 7.61
CA ALA A 294 2.94 10.28 8.77
C ALA A 294 3.10 11.76 9.16
N GLY A 295 2.97 12.67 8.19
CA GLY A 295 3.37 14.06 8.33
C GLY A 295 4.88 14.20 8.50
N THR A 296 5.31 15.30 9.13
CA THR A 296 6.71 15.61 9.43
C THR A 296 6.96 15.62 10.95
N PRO A 297 8.22 15.64 11.44
CA PRO A 297 8.50 15.74 12.87
C PRO A 297 7.84 16.95 13.58
N LYS A 298 7.74 18.11 12.94
CA LYS A 298 7.05 19.30 13.47
C LYS A 298 5.52 19.27 13.30
N ARG A 299 5.02 18.54 12.30
CA ARG A 299 3.60 18.35 12.01
C ARG A 299 3.30 16.85 11.80
N PRO A 300 3.36 16.03 12.86
CA PRO A 300 3.07 14.61 12.74
C PRO A 300 1.58 14.38 12.49
N GLN A 301 1.24 13.26 11.85
CA GLN A 301 -0.14 12.81 11.61
C GLN A 301 -1.01 13.76 10.77
N ILE A 302 -0.40 14.62 9.94
CA ILE A 302 -1.12 15.39 8.91
C ILE A 302 -0.89 14.79 7.51
N TYR A 303 -1.90 14.87 6.66
CA TYR A 303 -1.73 14.59 5.23
C TYR A 303 -1.11 15.80 4.52
N ILE A 304 -0.02 15.57 3.80
CA ILE A 304 0.64 16.55 2.93
C ILE A 304 0.56 15.98 1.51
N LYS A 305 -0.34 16.50 0.67
CA LYS A 305 -0.48 15.99 -0.71
C LYS A 305 0.77 16.30 -1.52
N GLY A 306 1.22 15.34 -2.33
CA GLY A 306 2.40 15.46 -3.18
C GLY A 306 2.12 15.27 -4.67
N TYR A 307 3.01 15.80 -5.51
CA TYR A 307 3.08 15.57 -6.96
C TYR A 307 4.51 15.17 -7.37
N ILE A 308 4.65 14.05 -8.09
CA ILE A 308 5.95 13.61 -8.62
C ILE A 308 6.31 14.44 -9.86
N PHE A 309 7.51 15.03 -9.86
CA PHE A 309 8.12 15.62 -11.05
C PHE A 309 9.02 14.59 -11.75
N ALA A 310 8.73 14.14 -12.97
CA ALA A 310 7.62 14.48 -13.86
C ALA A 310 7.10 13.26 -14.63
N MET A 311 5.99 13.41 -15.38
CA MET A 311 5.43 12.31 -16.16
C MET A 311 6.41 11.79 -17.23
N PHE A 312 7.12 12.68 -17.93
CA PHE A 312 7.99 12.33 -19.05
C PHE A 312 9.38 12.98 -18.95
N ASN A 313 10.35 12.39 -19.66
CA ASN A 313 11.61 13.04 -19.98
C ASN A 313 11.39 14.17 -21.01
N GLU A 314 11.64 15.42 -20.60
CA GLU A 314 11.31 16.64 -21.37
C GLU A 314 12.52 17.16 -22.18
N ASN A 315 12.64 16.72 -23.44
CA ASN A 315 13.85 16.97 -24.26
C ASN A 315 14.07 18.42 -24.75
N GLN A 316 13.23 19.38 -24.37
CA GLN A 316 13.45 20.81 -24.61
C GLN A 316 13.76 21.60 -23.33
N LYS A 317 13.85 20.93 -22.17
CA LYS A 317 14.46 21.49 -20.96
C LYS A 317 16.01 21.54 -21.12
N PRO A 318 16.73 22.32 -20.29
CA PRO A 318 18.19 22.46 -20.40
C PRO A 318 18.95 21.12 -20.36
N ASP A 319 20.06 21.04 -21.09
CA ASP A 319 20.86 19.80 -21.19
C ASP A 319 21.35 19.30 -19.82
N GLY A 320 21.21 17.99 -19.60
CA GLY A 320 21.59 17.32 -18.35
C GLY A 320 20.39 16.82 -17.56
N VAL A 321 20.35 17.10 -16.26
CA VAL A 321 19.37 16.51 -15.32
C VAL A 321 17.93 16.90 -15.61
N GLU A 322 17.72 18.13 -16.08
CA GLU A 322 16.40 18.72 -16.33
C GLU A 322 15.59 17.98 -17.41
N GLN A 323 16.27 17.26 -18.32
CA GLN A 323 15.65 16.42 -19.36
C GLN A 323 15.28 15.01 -18.85
N ASN A 324 15.69 14.63 -17.63
CA ASN A 324 15.75 13.23 -17.17
C ASN A 324 14.94 12.95 -15.89
N PHE A 325 13.93 13.75 -15.57
CA PHE A 325 13.05 13.57 -14.40
C PHE A 325 11.85 12.62 -14.63
N GLY A 326 11.72 12.03 -15.81
CA GLY A 326 10.54 11.26 -16.21
C GLY A 326 10.30 9.99 -15.37
N LEU A 327 9.03 9.74 -15.04
CA LEU A 327 8.50 8.41 -14.74
C LEU A 327 8.51 7.53 -16.01
N PHE A 328 8.21 8.13 -17.17
CA PHE A 328 8.13 7.48 -18.47
C PHE A 328 9.04 8.14 -19.50
N GLN A 329 9.52 7.33 -20.45
CA GLN A 329 10.11 7.83 -21.68
C GLN A 329 9.00 8.40 -22.60
N PRO A 330 9.33 9.27 -23.57
CA PRO A 330 8.32 9.84 -24.50
C PRO A 330 7.61 8.81 -25.40
N ASN A 331 8.06 7.55 -25.45
CA ASN A 331 7.36 6.43 -26.08
C ASN A 331 6.35 5.72 -25.14
N MET A 332 6.09 6.27 -23.94
CA MET A 332 5.22 5.73 -22.88
C MET A 332 5.73 4.47 -22.15
N GLU A 333 6.94 4.00 -22.42
CA GLU A 333 7.57 2.95 -21.60
C GLU A 333 8.14 3.53 -20.30
N PRO A 334 8.09 2.82 -19.16
CA PRO A 334 8.64 3.33 -17.89
C PRO A 334 10.17 3.54 -17.99
N VAL A 335 10.69 4.60 -17.36
CA VAL A 335 12.14 4.78 -17.19
C VAL A 335 12.71 3.75 -16.20
N TYR A 336 11.88 3.32 -15.25
CA TYR A 336 12.14 2.28 -14.25
C TYR A 336 10.82 1.60 -13.85
N PRO A 337 10.82 0.38 -13.28
CA PRO A 337 9.60 -0.40 -13.07
C PRO A 337 8.52 0.30 -12.23
N ARG A 338 7.30 0.44 -12.79
CA ARG A 338 6.12 1.05 -12.13
C ARG A 338 4.87 0.20 -12.39
N SER A 339 3.87 0.29 -11.49
CA SER A 339 2.71 -0.62 -11.43
C SER A 339 1.40 0.03 -11.91
N SER A 340 0.58 -0.69 -12.68
CA SER A 340 -0.70 -0.20 -13.21
C SER A 340 -1.87 -0.28 -12.22
N ALA A 341 -2.72 0.75 -12.14
CA ALA A 341 -3.73 0.87 -11.08
C ALA A 341 -5.06 0.14 -11.32
N LYS A 342 -5.23 -0.52 -12.47
CA LYS A 342 -6.23 -1.60 -12.56
C LYS A 342 -5.93 -2.77 -11.61
N LYS A 343 -4.71 -2.83 -11.03
CA LYS A 343 -4.40 -3.67 -9.86
C LYS A 343 -4.72 -3.02 -8.50
N LEU A 344 -4.95 -1.70 -8.44
CA LEU A 344 -5.17 -0.94 -7.21
C LEU A 344 -6.68 -0.74 -6.93
N GLY A 345 -7.48 -0.41 -7.95
CA GLY A 345 -8.90 -0.06 -7.79
C GLY A 345 -9.79 -1.16 -7.20
N ASN A 346 -9.47 -2.43 -7.41
CA ASN A 346 -10.23 -3.55 -6.87
C ASN A 346 -10.13 -3.71 -5.33
N TYR A 347 -9.24 -2.97 -4.66
CA TYR A 347 -9.05 -3.06 -3.20
C TYR A 347 -9.97 -2.13 -2.38
N LEU A 348 -10.57 -1.09 -2.97
CA LEU A 348 -11.35 -0.09 -2.20
C LEU A 348 -12.88 -0.30 -2.30
N SER A 349 -13.41 -0.76 -3.44
CA SER A 349 -14.86 -0.75 -3.72
C SER A 349 -15.70 -1.71 -2.87
N LYS A 350 -15.09 -2.69 -2.19
CA LYS A 350 -15.78 -3.59 -1.24
C LYS A 350 -16.10 -2.94 0.11
N GLY A 351 -15.47 -1.82 0.48
CA GLY A 351 -15.37 -1.39 1.88
C GLY A 351 -16.58 -0.72 2.53
N LEU A 352 -17.72 -0.52 1.84
CA LEU A 352 -18.72 0.45 2.32
C LEU A 352 -20.19 0.00 2.43
N PHE A 353 -20.61 -1.17 1.89
CA PHE A 353 -22.04 -1.53 1.77
C PHE A 353 -22.43 -2.91 2.26
N ALA A 354 -22.59 -3.06 3.59
CA ALA A 354 -23.72 -3.79 4.18
C ALA A 354 -23.77 -3.64 5.71
N THR A 355 -24.79 -2.98 6.24
CA THR A 355 -25.34 -3.27 7.58
C THR A 355 -26.86 -3.20 7.52
N HIS A 356 -27.56 -4.31 7.78
CA HIS A 356 -28.93 -4.35 8.32
C HIS A 356 -29.41 -5.80 8.55
N ALA A 357 -29.78 -6.12 9.80
CA ALA A 357 -30.74 -7.15 10.23
C ALA A 357 -30.51 -8.65 9.87
N SER A 358 -31.02 -9.63 10.60
CA SER A 358 -31.33 -9.73 12.05
C SER A 358 -31.73 -11.17 12.43
N THR A 359 -31.19 -11.69 13.54
CA THR A 359 -31.80 -12.65 14.50
C THR A 359 -32.83 -13.70 13.99
N GLY A 360 -32.52 -15.00 14.08
CA GLY A 360 -33.51 -16.08 13.86
C GLY A 360 -33.10 -17.45 14.44
N ASN A 361 -33.69 -17.85 15.57
CA ASN A 361 -33.47 -19.15 16.22
C ASN A 361 -33.87 -20.36 15.33
N SER A 362 -33.17 -21.50 15.45
CA SER A 362 -33.65 -22.63 16.28
C SER A 362 -32.73 -23.85 16.28
N LEU A 363 -32.94 -24.75 17.24
CA LEU A 363 -32.03 -25.85 17.62
C LEU A 363 -32.78 -27.20 17.56
N ARG A 364 -32.19 -28.26 16.94
CA ARG A 364 -32.11 -29.65 17.48
C ARG A 364 -31.66 -30.76 16.49
N MET A 365 -30.60 -31.48 16.90
CA MET A 365 -30.41 -32.95 16.99
C MET A 365 -31.64 -33.86 16.74
N MET A 366 -31.56 -35.14 16.32
CA MET A 366 -30.52 -36.21 16.32
C MET A 366 -30.99 -37.39 15.39
N ALA A 367 -30.46 -38.64 15.23
CA ALA A 367 -29.33 -39.44 15.77
C ALA A 367 -29.15 -40.78 14.98
N HIS A 368 -27.91 -41.32 14.88
CA HIS A 368 -27.51 -42.76 14.95
C HIS A 368 -28.08 -43.81 13.92
N SER A 369 -27.49 -45.00 13.59
CA SER A 369 -26.14 -45.62 13.72
C SER A 369 -26.06 -47.01 13.01
N ILE A 370 -24.85 -47.62 12.96
CA ILE A 370 -24.52 -49.09 12.81
C ILE A 370 -24.45 -49.74 11.39
N MET A 371 -23.21 -49.80 10.88
CA MET A 371 -22.36 -50.99 10.56
C MET A 371 -22.98 -52.39 10.29
N PHE A 372 -22.65 -53.00 9.13
CA PHE A 372 -22.49 -54.45 8.75
C PHE A 372 -22.55 -54.50 7.20
N PHE A 373 -21.70 -55.17 6.39
CA PHE A 373 -20.87 -56.39 6.51
C PHE A 373 -19.46 -56.24 5.88
N ILE A 374 -18.61 -57.27 6.01
CA ILE A 374 -17.22 -57.37 5.48
C ILE A 374 -17.07 -58.59 4.56
N PHE A 375 -16.16 -58.51 3.56
CA PHE A 375 -15.83 -59.49 2.49
C PHE A 375 -16.98 -59.77 1.48
N PRO A 376 -16.70 -59.96 0.17
CA PRO A 376 -15.40 -60.21 -0.49
C PRO A 376 -14.75 -58.95 -1.11
N ILE A 377 -13.44 -58.79 -1.33
CA ILE A 377 -12.24 -59.66 -1.50
C ILE A 377 -12.02 -60.27 -2.90
N LEU A 378 -10.91 -59.82 -3.52
CA LEU A 378 -10.14 -60.39 -4.63
C LEU A 378 -10.91 -61.06 -5.79
N VAL A 379 -11.13 -60.29 -6.87
CA VAL A 379 -10.59 -60.52 -8.24
C VAL A 379 -11.11 -59.38 -9.14
N ALA A 380 -10.29 -58.36 -9.34
CA ALA A 380 -10.51 -57.25 -10.30
C ALA A 380 -9.27 -56.34 -10.42
N MET A 381 -8.57 -56.11 -9.30
CA MET A 381 -7.39 -55.21 -9.26
C MET A 381 -6.14 -55.90 -9.83
N HIS A 382 -6.03 -55.91 -11.16
CA HIS A 382 -4.78 -56.08 -11.91
C HIS A 382 -4.74 -55.02 -13.03
N GLY A 383 -4.54 -53.76 -12.62
CA GLY A 383 -4.45 -52.60 -13.50
C GLY A 383 -3.75 -51.47 -12.77
N HIS A 384 -2.48 -51.26 -13.08
CA HIS A 384 -1.62 -50.17 -12.59
C HIS A 384 -1.68 -49.89 -11.09
N ILE A 385 -0.96 -50.71 -10.31
CA ILE A 385 -0.28 -50.17 -9.12
C ILE A 385 0.77 -49.19 -9.64
N SER A 386 0.48 -47.90 -9.57
CA SER A 386 1.51 -46.87 -9.55
C SER A 386 1.89 -46.65 -8.10
N THR A 387 3.01 -47.23 -7.66
CA THR A 387 3.66 -46.79 -6.41
C THR A 387 4.32 -45.44 -6.69
N ALA A 388 3.50 -44.38 -6.68
CA ALA A 388 4.02 -43.05 -6.43
C ALA A 388 4.62 -43.06 -5.02
N GLU A 389 5.93 -42.83 -4.91
CA GLU A 389 6.52 -42.49 -3.62
C GLU A 389 5.86 -41.19 -3.11
N PRO A 390 5.70 -41.01 -1.78
CA PRO A 390 5.12 -39.80 -1.24
C PRO A 390 6.03 -38.61 -1.59
N SER A 391 5.58 -37.79 -2.55
CA SER A 391 6.24 -36.54 -2.89
C SER A 391 6.39 -35.66 -1.64
N PRO A 392 7.53 -34.98 -1.44
CA PRO A 392 7.68 -34.04 -0.34
C PRO A 392 6.52 -33.03 -0.36
N LYS A 393 5.78 -32.92 0.76
CA LYS A 393 4.64 -32.00 0.90
C LYS A 393 5.09 -30.54 1.10
N VAL A 394 5.98 -30.06 0.24
CA VAL A 394 6.48 -28.69 0.23
C VAL A 394 5.77 -27.94 -0.89
N GLY A 395 4.74 -27.19 -0.52
CA GLY A 395 4.02 -26.30 -1.44
C GLY A 395 4.70 -24.94 -1.58
N VAL A 396 4.11 -24.08 -2.42
CA VAL A 396 4.53 -22.68 -2.55
C VAL A 396 3.42 -21.70 -2.20
N CYS A 397 3.78 -20.61 -1.53
CA CYS A 397 2.87 -19.48 -1.33
C CYS A 397 2.82 -18.64 -2.60
N TYR A 398 1.64 -18.56 -3.23
CA TYR A 398 1.45 -17.71 -4.41
C TYR A 398 1.22 -16.26 -3.96
N GLY A 399 2.32 -15.57 -3.65
CA GLY A 399 2.33 -14.14 -3.37
C GLY A 399 1.93 -13.34 -4.61
N MET A 400 0.64 -12.99 -4.74
CA MET A 400 0.10 -12.22 -5.88
C MET A 400 0.42 -10.70 -5.81
N LYS A 401 1.09 -10.25 -4.75
CA LYS A 401 1.49 -8.85 -4.51
C LYS A 401 2.78 -8.48 -5.27
N GLY A 402 2.71 -8.43 -6.61
CA GLY A 402 3.84 -8.05 -7.45
C GLY A 402 3.46 -7.52 -8.83
N ASN A 403 4.39 -6.79 -9.47
CA ASN A 403 4.17 -6.14 -10.78
C ASN A 403 4.84 -6.87 -11.96
N ASN A 404 5.83 -7.72 -11.69
CA ASN A 404 6.56 -8.57 -12.64
C ASN A 404 6.14 -10.06 -12.61
N LEU A 405 5.10 -10.41 -11.83
CA LEU A 405 4.67 -11.81 -11.65
C LEU A 405 4.14 -12.42 -12.95
N PRO A 406 4.39 -13.72 -13.22
CA PRO A 406 3.74 -14.45 -14.30
C PRO A 406 2.21 -14.48 -14.12
N SER A 407 1.48 -14.67 -15.22
CA SER A 407 0.03 -14.90 -15.16
C SER A 407 -0.29 -16.21 -14.42
N PRO A 408 -1.48 -16.37 -13.81
CA PRO A 408 -1.80 -17.59 -13.06
C PRO A 408 -1.66 -18.90 -13.85
N PRO A 409 -2.05 -18.99 -15.15
CA PRO A 409 -1.75 -20.18 -15.97
C PRO A 409 -0.25 -20.44 -16.16
N ALA A 410 0.59 -19.40 -16.18
CA ALA A 410 2.04 -19.55 -16.24
C ALA A 410 2.63 -19.98 -14.88
N VAL A 411 2.07 -19.52 -13.75
CA VAL A 411 2.44 -20.01 -12.41
C VAL A 411 2.06 -21.48 -12.22
N VAL A 412 0.84 -21.88 -12.61
CA VAL A 412 0.44 -23.30 -12.64
C VAL A 412 1.34 -24.12 -13.57
N GLY A 413 1.79 -23.54 -14.70
CA GLY A 413 2.80 -24.13 -15.58
C GLY A 413 4.16 -24.32 -14.91
N LEU A 414 4.62 -23.36 -14.09
CA LEU A 414 5.86 -23.46 -13.31
C LEU A 414 5.75 -24.51 -12.20
N CYS A 415 4.64 -24.54 -11.45
CA CYS A 415 4.38 -25.56 -10.43
C CYS A 415 4.43 -26.96 -11.05
N LYS A 416 3.73 -27.18 -12.18
CA LYS A 416 3.78 -28.45 -12.93
C LYS A 416 5.18 -28.79 -13.46
N LYS A 417 5.96 -27.79 -13.92
CA LYS A 417 7.33 -27.99 -14.41
C LYS A 417 8.27 -28.52 -13.31
N TYR A 418 8.11 -28.03 -12.08
CA TYR A 418 8.97 -28.37 -10.93
C TYR A 418 8.36 -29.39 -9.96
N GLY A 419 7.22 -30.00 -10.29
CA GLY A 419 6.58 -31.04 -9.47
C GLY A 419 5.92 -30.53 -8.17
N ILE A 420 5.66 -29.23 -8.07
CA ILE A 420 5.04 -28.61 -6.88
C ILE A 420 3.55 -29.00 -6.84
N GLY A 421 3.20 -29.86 -5.88
CA GLY A 421 1.86 -30.44 -5.72
C GLY A 421 0.89 -29.62 -4.86
N ASP A 422 1.38 -28.64 -4.09
CA ASP A 422 0.57 -27.84 -3.17
C ASP A 422 0.80 -26.33 -3.38
N ILE A 423 -0.25 -25.53 -3.31
CA ILE A 423 -0.19 -24.06 -3.45
C ILE A 423 -1.05 -23.36 -2.40
N ARG A 424 -0.54 -22.27 -1.82
CA ARG A 424 -1.29 -21.42 -0.89
C ARG A 424 -1.66 -20.09 -1.54
N LEU A 425 -2.97 -19.79 -1.54
CA LEU A 425 -3.53 -18.50 -1.93
C LEU A 425 -3.91 -17.72 -0.65
N PHE A 426 -3.65 -16.41 -0.62
CA PHE A 426 -3.93 -15.56 0.56
C PHE A 426 -5.37 -15.02 0.60
N ASP A 427 -6.05 -15.07 -0.54
CA ASP A 427 -7.43 -14.64 -0.75
C ASP A 427 -8.04 -15.49 -1.89
N PRO A 428 -9.38 -15.48 -2.08
CA PRO A 428 -10.02 -16.21 -3.18
C PRO A 428 -9.92 -15.48 -4.53
N ASP A 429 -8.70 -15.26 -5.03
CA ASP A 429 -8.52 -14.75 -6.40
C ASP A 429 -9.05 -15.74 -7.45
N LYS A 430 -10.05 -15.29 -8.19
CA LYS A 430 -10.73 -16.09 -9.20
C LYS A 430 -9.85 -16.39 -10.41
N SER A 431 -8.83 -15.58 -10.68
CA SER A 431 -7.91 -15.79 -11.80
C SER A 431 -6.95 -16.96 -11.51
N ALA A 432 -6.48 -17.08 -10.27
CA ALA A 432 -5.71 -18.21 -9.77
C ALA A 432 -6.57 -19.47 -9.67
N LEU A 433 -7.77 -19.38 -9.09
CA LEU A 433 -8.68 -20.53 -8.99
C LEU A 433 -9.08 -21.06 -10.38
N GLU A 434 -9.49 -20.23 -11.34
CA GLU A 434 -9.79 -20.70 -12.70
C GLU A 434 -8.57 -21.34 -13.40
N ALA A 435 -7.34 -20.87 -13.14
CA ALA A 435 -6.12 -21.46 -13.69
C ALA A 435 -5.72 -22.79 -13.02
N LEU A 436 -6.16 -23.03 -11.78
CA LEU A 436 -5.89 -24.24 -11.00
C LEU A 436 -6.88 -25.39 -11.30
N LYS A 437 -7.94 -25.15 -12.06
CA LYS A 437 -8.93 -26.17 -12.45
C LYS A 437 -8.30 -27.29 -13.29
N GLY A 438 -8.49 -28.54 -12.86
CA GLY A 438 -7.84 -29.70 -13.48
C GLY A 438 -6.31 -29.68 -13.38
N SER A 439 -5.73 -28.85 -12.50
CA SER A 439 -4.27 -28.75 -12.37
C SER A 439 -3.64 -29.96 -11.68
N GLN A 440 -4.39 -30.65 -10.82
CA GLN A 440 -3.90 -31.64 -9.84
C GLN A 440 -2.97 -31.04 -8.77
N ILE A 441 -2.97 -29.71 -8.62
CA ILE A 441 -2.32 -29.00 -7.52
C ILE A 441 -3.37 -28.77 -6.42
N SER A 442 -3.04 -29.15 -5.19
CA SER A 442 -3.87 -28.94 -4.00
C SER A 442 -3.81 -27.49 -3.52
N VAL A 443 -4.94 -26.96 -3.02
CA VAL A 443 -5.06 -25.54 -2.65
C VAL A 443 -5.30 -25.35 -1.15
N SER A 444 -4.45 -24.55 -0.52
CA SER A 444 -4.73 -23.88 0.75
C SER A 444 -5.30 -22.50 0.46
N LEU A 445 -6.53 -22.21 0.88
CA LEU A 445 -7.25 -20.98 0.54
C LEU A 445 -7.38 -20.03 1.74
N GLY A 446 -6.86 -18.81 1.60
CA GLY A 446 -7.05 -17.74 2.57
C GLY A 446 -8.42 -17.09 2.50
N VAL A 447 -9.00 -16.86 3.68
CA VAL A 447 -10.07 -15.87 3.89
C VAL A 447 -9.44 -14.49 4.00
N LEU A 448 -9.91 -13.53 3.20
CA LEU A 448 -9.46 -12.14 3.29
C LEU A 448 -9.79 -11.56 4.67
N ASN A 449 -8.86 -10.86 5.31
CA ASN A 449 -9.02 -10.36 6.69
C ASN A 449 -10.33 -9.56 6.91
N ALA A 450 -10.74 -8.75 5.93
CA ALA A 450 -11.99 -7.97 5.97
C ALA A 450 -13.28 -8.82 5.86
N ASP A 451 -13.21 -10.04 5.32
CA ASP A 451 -14.36 -10.96 5.26
C ASP A 451 -14.58 -11.67 6.62
N ILE A 452 -13.59 -11.71 7.53
CA ILE A 452 -13.68 -12.48 8.79
C ILE A 452 -14.86 -12.04 9.67
N PRO A 453 -15.11 -10.74 9.94
CA PRO A 453 -16.28 -10.33 10.75
C PRO A 453 -17.61 -10.65 10.07
N ILE A 454 -17.63 -10.66 8.73
CA ILE A 454 -18.82 -10.99 7.94
C ILE A 454 -19.13 -12.48 8.08
N ILE A 455 -18.14 -13.35 7.88
CA ILE A 455 -18.24 -14.81 8.06
C ILE A 455 -18.55 -15.17 9.52
N ALA A 456 -17.97 -14.47 10.49
CA ALA A 456 -18.26 -14.63 11.91
C ALA A 456 -19.71 -14.27 12.28
N SER A 457 -20.33 -13.31 11.57
CA SER A 457 -21.65 -12.78 11.93
C SER A 457 -22.79 -13.79 11.86
N SER A 458 -22.69 -14.79 10.97
CA SER A 458 -23.74 -15.80 10.79
C SER A 458 -23.29 -16.99 9.93
N GLN A 459 -23.94 -18.14 10.14
CA GLN A 459 -23.80 -19.32 9.27
C GLN A 459 -24.16 -19.02 7.82
N GLU A 460 -25.16 -18.17 7.57
CA GLU A 460 -25.58 -17.82 6.22
C GLU A 460 -24.55 -16.95 5.49
N ALA A 461 -23.81 -16.10 6.21
CA ALA A 461 -22.68 -15.37 5.65
C ALA A 461 -21.48 -16.28 5.31
N ALA A 462 -21.17 -17.26 6.17
CA ALA A 462 -20.16 -18.27 5.88
C ALA A 462 -20.54 -19.16 4.68
N ASN A 463 -21.79 -19.65 4.64
CA ASN A 463 -22.34 -20.38 3.50
C ASN A 463 -22.30 -19.53 2.21
N SER A 464 -22.67 -18.25 2.28
CA SER A 464 -22.60 -17.33 1.13
C SER A 464 -21.17 -17.11 0.64
N TRP A 465 -20.20 -16.94 1.55
CA TRP A 465 -18.78 -16.81 1.20
C TRP A 465 -18.26 -18.09 0.54
N PHE A 466 -18.61 -19.25 1.10
CA PHE A 466 -18.21 -20.55 0.57
C PHE A 466 -18.79 -20.81 -0.84
N SER A 467 -20.10 -20.56 -1.02
CA SER A 467 -20.78 -20.68 -2.33
C SER A 467 -20.25 -19.69 -3.37
N ALA A 468 -19.69 -18.56 -2.96
CA ALA A 468 -19.12 -17.56 -3.87
C ALA A 468 -17.66 -17.82 -4.29
N ASN A 469 -16.90 -18.57 -3.46
CA ASN A 469 -15.42 -18.64 -3.54
C ASN A 469 -14.83 -20.06 -3.58
N VAL A 470 -15.54 -21.09 -3.08
CA VAL A 470 -15.03 -22.48 -3.00
C VAL A 470 -15.92 -23.45 -3.76
N GLU A 471 -17.24 -23.41 -3.52
CA GLU A 471 -18.22 -24.32 -4.12
C GLU A 471 -18.17 -24.38 -5.67
N PRO A 472 -17.92 -23.27 -6.42
CA PRO A 472 -17.78 -23.30 -7.88
C PRO A 472 -16.56 -24.10 -8.40
N TYR A 473 -15.63 -24.47 -7.52
CA TYR A 473 -14.34 -25.07 -7.86
C TYR A 473 -14.17 -26.51 -7.36
N LEU A 474 -15.05 -27.02 -6.50
CA LEU A 474 -14.92 -28.33 -5.83
C LEU A 474 -14.81 -29.53 -6.78
N ASN A 475 -15.33 -29.44 -8.01
CA ASN A 475 -15.22 -30.52 -9.00
C ASN A 475 -13.87 -30.55 -9.74
N ASP A 476 -13.13 -29.43 -9.72
CA ASP A 476 -11.93 -29.21 -10.54
C ASP A 476 -10.66 -28.97 -9.71
N ILE A 477 -10.79 -28.65 -8.42
CA ILE A 477 -9.71 -28.30 -7.50
C ILE A 477 -9.85 -29.12 -6.21
N THR A 478 -8.74 -29.72 -5.77
CA THR A 478 -8.65 -30.28 -4.41
C THR A 478 -8.24 -29.16 -3.45
N PHE A 479 -9.13 -28.80 -2.52
CA PHE A 479 -8.76 -27.93 -1.40
C PHE A 479 -8.27 -28.80 -0.23
N SER A 480 -7.21 -28.37 0.44
CA SER A 480 -6.69 -29.02 1.65
C SER A 480 -7.03 -28.21 2.90
N TYR A 481 -7.01 -26.87 2.80
CA TYR A 481 -7.20 -25.97 3.93
C TYR A 481 -8.03 -24.75 3.54
N ILE A 482 -8.81 -24.24 4.49
CA ILE A 482 -9.37 -22.88 4.48
C ILE A 482 -8.82 -22.16 5.72
N SER A 483 -7.95 -21.17 5.52
CA SER A 483 -7.30 -20.44 6.61
C SER A 483 -7.99 -19.09 6.86
N VAL A 484 -8.60 -18.94 8.03
CA VAL A 484 -9.35 -17.76 8.46
C VAL A 484 -8.39 -16.64 8.87
N GLY A 485 -8.04 -15.79 7.90
CA GLY A 485 -7.12 -14.68 8.08
C GLY A 485 -5.64 -15.04 8.06
N ASN A 486 -4.83 -14.00 7.91
CA ASN A 486 -3.37 -14.08 7.96
C ASN A 486 -2.82 -13.12 9.02
N GLU A 487 -2.25 -13.66 10.09
CA GLU A 487 -1.57 -12.92 11.18
C GLU A 487 -2.47 -11.87 11.87
N VAL A 488 -3.78 -12.14 11.95
CA VAL A 488 -4.80 -11.20 12.48
C VAL A 488 -4.99 -11.22 14.01
N ILE A 489 -4.14 -11.97 14.72
CA ILE A 489 -4.16 -12.11 16.17
C ILE A 489 -2.80 -11.64 16.71
N PRO A 490 -2.74 -10.74 17.71
CA PRO A 490 -3.83 -9.89 18.19
C PRO A 490 -4.17 -8.80 17.15
N GLY A 491 -5.42 -8.34 17.14
CA GLY A 491 -5.86 -7.33 16.17
C GLY A 491 -7.37 -7.13 16.16
N GLU A 492 -7.85 -6.19 15.32
CA GLU A 492 -9.27 -5.84 15.22
C GLU A 492 -10.18 -7.03 14.83
N TYR A 493 -9.64 -7.99 14.07
CA TYR A 493 -10.37 -9.20 13.64
C TYR A 493 -10.27 -10.36 14.62
N ALA A 494 -9.40 -10.32 15.64
CA ALA A 494 -9.07 -11.48 16.47
C ALA A 494 -10.31 -12.15 17.09
N ASN A 495 -11.20 -11.36 17.68
CA ASN A 495 -12.46 -11.84 18.29
C ASN A 495 -13.46 -12.44 17.28
N SER A 496 -13.23 -12.23 15.97
CA SER A 496 -14.04 -12.81 14.89
C SER A 496 -13.44 -14.10 14.31
N VAL A 497 -12.18 -14.45 14.64
CA VAL A 497 -11.50 -15.61 14.04
C VAL A 497 -12.17 -16.92 14.42
N THR A 498 -12.30 -17.25 15.71
CA THR A 498 -12.90 -18.53 16.13
C THR A 498 -14.36 -18.67 15.70
N PRO A 499 -15.24 -17.65 15.79
CA PRO A 499 -16.59 -17.73 15.23
C PRO A 499 -16.61 -17.94 13.71
N ALA A 500 -15.73 -17.29 12.94
CA ALA A 500 -15.64 -17.51 11.49
C ALA A 500 -15.12 -18.92 11.15
N MET A 501 -14.15 -19.45 11.91
CA MET A 501 -13.68 -20.83 11.79
C MET A 501 -14.80 -21.84 12.06
N GLN A 502 -15.57 -21.63 13.14
CA GLN A 502 -16.71 -22.49 13.46
C GLN A 502 -17.78 -22.46 12.36
N ASN A 503 -18.16 -21.28 11.87
CA ASN A 503 -19.18 -21.16 10.82
C ASN A 503 -18.72 -21.81 9.51
N LEU A 504 -17.44 -21.67 9.12
CA LEU A 504 -16.90 -22.31 7.92
C LEU A 504 -16.77 -23.84 8.07
N GLN A 505 -16.42 -24.35 9.26
CA GLN A 505 -16.39 -25.80 9.50
C GLN A 505 -17.80 -26.38 9.40
N ASN A 506 -18.79 -25.73 10.01
CA ASN A 506 -20.20 -26.10 9.84
C ASN A 506 -20.60 -26.14 8.35
N THR A 507 -20.12 -25.20 7.53
CA THR A 507 -20.37 -25.22 6.07
C THR A 507 -19.76 -26.45 5.40
N LEU A 508 -18.52 -26.82 5.74
CA LEU A 508 -17.88 -28.04 5.21
C LEU A 508 -18.63 -29.30 5.65
N ASP A 509 -19.06 -29.36 6.91
CA ASP A 509 -19.83 -30.48 7.47
C ASP A 509 -21.19 -30.62 6.75
N GLU A 510 -21.93 -29.52 6.55
CA GLU A 510 -23.16 -29.48 5.74
C GLU A 510 -22.94 -29.99 4.31
N ARG A 511 -21.77 -29.71 3.71
CA ARG A 511 -21.41 -30.16 2.35
C ARG A 511 -20.71 -31.53 2.34
N ASN A 512 -20.50 -32.17 3.49
CA ASN A 512 -19.78 -33.45 3.66
C ASN A 512 -18.32 -33.42 3.17
N LEU A 513 -17.65 -32.27 3.26
CA LEU A 513 -16.31 -32.02 2.72
C LEU A 513 -15.18 -32.33 3.73
N ALA A 514 -15.23 -33.51 4.34
CA ALA A 514 -14.29 -33.96 5.37
C ALA A 514 -12.81 -34.17 4.92
N GLY A 515 -12.46 -33.73 3.70
CA GLY A 515 -11.08 -33.66 3.19
C GLY A 515 -10.46 -32.26 3.23
N VAL A 516 -11.19 -31.25 3.73
CA VAL A 516 -10.74 -29.85 3.86
C VAL A 516 -10.73 -29.47 5.34
N SER A 517 -9.61 -28.94 5.84
CA SER A 517 -9.50 -28.48 7.23
C SER A 517 -9.68 -26.97 7.36
N VAL A 518 -10.46 -26.50 8.34
CA VAL A 518 -10.55 -25.08 8.71
C VAL A 518 -9.53 -24.74 9.79
N THR A 519 -8.71 -23.73 9.53
CA THR A 519 -7.62 -23.27 10.39
C THR A 519 -7.49 -21.75 10.39
N THR A 520 -6.46 -21.19 11.02
CA THR A 520 -6.06 -19.77 10.95
C THR A 520 -4.54 -19.69 11.01
N VAL A 521 -3.96 -18.62 10.45
CA VAL A 521 -2.51 -18.46 10.29
C VAL A 521 -1.98 -17.48 11.33
N VAL A 522 -1.06 -17.96 12.17
CA VAL A 522 -0.42 -17.20 13.26
C VAL A 522 1.07 -17.01 13.00
N THR A 523 1.69 -16.05 13.70
CA THR A 523 3.09 -15.63 13.49
C THR A 523 3.93 -15.82 14.74
N THR A 524 5.26 -15.82 14.64
CA THR A 524 6.15 -16.03 15.80
C THR A 524 5.97 -14.98 16.91
N GLY A 525 5.51 -13.77 16.57
CA GLY A 525 5.10 -12.72 17.51
C GLY A 525 3.87 -13.07 18.38
N ASN A 526 3.21 -14.19 18.14
CA ASN A 526 2.18 -14.73 19.03
C ASN A 526 2.73 -15.44 20.26
N LEU A 527 4.05 -15.63 20.36
CA LEU A 527 4.71 -16.22 21.52
C LEU A 527 5.33 -15.14 22.42
N ALA A 528 5.06 -15.18 23.72
CA ALA A 528 5.66 -14.28 24.72
C ALA A 528 7.16 -14.55 24.91
N ASN A 529 7.54 -15.82 24.78
CA ASN A 529 8.91 -16.32 24.79
C ASN A 529 8.97 -17.41 23.70
N SER A 530 10.09 -17.54 23.00
CA SER A 530 10.34 -18.62 22.02
C SER A 530 11.70 -19.29 22.22
N TYR A 531 12.44 -18.90 23.27
CA TYR A 531 13.76 -19.42 23.58
C TYR A 531 13.95 -19.60 25.10
N PRO A 532 14.36 -20.79 25.59
CA PRO A 532 14.33 -22.06 24.86
C PRO A 532 12.88 -22.46 24.50
N PRO A 533 12.64 -23.37 23.54
CA PRO A 533 11.27 -23.74 23.12
C PRO A 533 10.35 -24.17 24.28
N SER A 534 10.86 -24.92 25.26
CA SER A 534 10.12 -25.34 26.47
C SER A 534 9.72 -24.19 27.38
N ALA A 535 10.24 -22.97 27.20
CA ALA A 535 9.79 -21.77 27.89
C ALA A 535 8.56 -21.12 27.22
N ALA A 536 8.21 -21.51 25.99
CA ALA A 536 7.24 -20.78 25.17
C ALA A 536 5.80 -20.81 25.68
N THR A 537 5.10 -19.68 25.52
CA THR A 537 3.69 -19.48 25.88
C THR A 537 3.10 -18.44 24.94
N PHE A 538 1.78 -18.45 24.70
CA PHE A 538 1.15 -17.37 23.95
C PHE A 538 1.33 -15.99 24.62
N SER A 539 1.48 -14.93 23.82
CA SER A 539 1.53 -13.54 24.29
C SER A 539 0.22 -13.13 24.95
N ALA A 540 0.28 -12.26 25.96
CA ALA A 540 -0.88 -11.94 26.80
C ALA A 540 -2.05 -11.35 25.99
N GLU A 541 -1.72 -10.62 24.94
CA GLU A 541 -2.60 -9.95 23.99
C GLU A 541 -3.28 -10.93 23.03
N ALA A 542 -2.62 -12.05 22.70
CA ALA A 542 -3.13 -13.07 21.77
C ALA A 542 -3.78 -14.27 22.49
N ARG A 543 -3.40 -14.53 23.74
CA ARG A 543 -3.67 -15.77 24.48
C ARG A 543 -5.15 -16.14 24.53
N GLU A 544 -6.06 -15.19 24.81
CA GLU A 544 -7.49 -15.51 24.91
C GLU A 544 -8.05 -16.08 23.60
N THR A 545 -7.75 -15.41 22.47
CA THR A 545 -8.17 -15.87 21.14
C THR A 545 -7.47 -17.18 20.75
N LEU A 546 -6.16 -17.29 20.98
CA LEU A 546 -5.40 -18.48 20.59
C LEU A 546 -5.83 -19.73 21.38
N VAL A 547 -6.14 -19.60 22.67
CA VAL A 547 -6.70 -20.69 23.48
C VAL A 547 -8.05 -21.16 22.93
N GLN A 548 -8.89 -20.25 22.41
CA GLN A 548 -10.14 -20.62 21.74
C GLN A 548 -9.89 -21.31 20.40
N VAL A 549 -8.96 -20.79 19.59
CA VAL A 549 -8.55 -21.37 18.30
C VAL A 549 -8.01 -22.80 18.48
N VAL A 550 -7.02 -23.03 19.35
CA VAL A 550 -6.40 -24.37 19.45
C VAL A 550 -7.34 -25.40 20.09
N LYS A 551 -8.26 -24.98 20.96
CA LYS A 551 -9.31 -25.87 21.50
C LYS A 551 -10.37 -26.21 20.45
N PHE A 552 -10.70 -25.28 19.55
CA PHE A 552 -11.52 -25.61 18.37
C PHE A 552 -10.79 -26.58 17.44
N LEU A 553 -9.51 -26.33 17.14
CA LEU A 553 -8.70 -27.15 16.25
C LEU A 553 -8.58 -28.60 16.74
N SER A 554 -8.29 -28.81 18.02
CA SER A 554 -8.30 -30.11 18.71
C SER A 554 -9.62 -30.86 18.51
N VAL A 555 -10.75 -30.19 18.75
CA VAL A 555 -12.09 -30.79 18.61
C VAL A 555 -12.42 -31.19 17.16
N GLN A 556 -11.85 -30.52 16.15
CA GLN A 556 -12.02 -30.89 14.74
C GLN A 556 -10.95 -31.87 14.22
N GLY A 557 -9.83 -32.06 14.92
CA GLY A 557 -8.64 -32.73 14.37
C GLY A 557 -7.95 -31.93 13.25
N ASN A 558 -8.11 -30.61 13.23
CA ASN A 558 -7.49 -29.72 12.25
C ASN A 558 -6.15 -29.16 12.78
N PRO A 559 -5.13 -28.95 11.94
CA PRO A 559 -3.85 -28.39 12.37
C PRO A 559 -3.89 -26.86 12.52
N LEU A 560 -3.00 -26.30 13.34
CA LEU A 560 -2.70 -24.87 13.39
C LEU A 560 -1.74 -24.48 12.26
N MET A 561 -2.00 -23.37 11.56
CA MET A 561 -1.06 -22.82 10.57
C MET A 561 -0.13 -21.77 11.18
N VAL A 562 1.18 -21.94 10.98
CA VAL A 562 2.23 -21.08 11.56
C VAL A 562 3.18 -20.53 10.50
N ASN A 563 3.49 -19.23 10.60
CA ASN A 563 4.48 -18.57 9.77
C ASN A 563 5.85 -18.60 10.49
N VAL A 564 6.83 -19.31 9.92
CA VAL A 564 8.11 -19.65 10.57
C VAL A 564 9.27 -19.10 9.75
N TYR A 565 9.82 -17.97 10.20
CA TYR A 565 10.89 -17.24 9.51
C TYR A 565 12.14 -17.06 10.40
N PRO A 566 13.05 -18.05 10.44
CA PRO A 566 14.35 -17.93 11.14
C PRO A 566 15.17 -16.71 10.72
N TYR A 567 15.01 -16.26 9.47
CA TYR A 567 15.61 -15.04 8.94
C TYR A 567 15.39 -13.81 9.84
N PHE A 568 14.21 -13.60 10.43
CA PHE A 568 13.96 -12.39 11.22
C PHE A 568 14.75 -12.37 12.53
N ALA A 569 14.99 -13.54 13.15
CA ALA A 569 15.85 -13.63 14.33
C ALA A 569 17.32 -13.35 13.97
N TYR A 570 17.81 -13.93 12.87
CA TYR A 570 19.16 -13.65 12.38
C TYR A 570 19.34 -12.20 11.94
N ALA A 571 18.34 -11.58 11.31
CA ALA A 571 18.39 -10.19 10.88
C ALA A 571 18.34 -9.19 12.05
N ALA A 572 17.72 -9.56 13.17
CA ALA A 572 17.65 -8.73 14.38
C ALA A 572 18.95 -8.79 15.21
N ASP A 573 19.60 -9.95 15.29
CA ASP A 573 20.88 -10.12 16.00
C ASP A 573 21.83 -11.10 15.26
N PRO A 574 22.47 -10.67 14.16
CA PRO A 574 23.44 -11.50 13.43
C PRO A 574 24.78 -11.64 14.17
N GLY A 575 24.93 -11.04 15.36
CA GLY A 575 26.11 -11.17 16.21
C GLY A 575 26.04 -12.38 17.13
N ASN A 576 24.85 -12.69 17.67
CA ASN A 576 24.62 -13.81 18.59
C ASN A 576 23.80 -14.95 17.96
N VAL A 577 22.92 -14.68 16.99
CA VAL A 577 22.20 -15.72 16.26
C VAL A 577 23.10 -16.34 15.20
N ARG A 578 23.35 -17.64 15.32
CA ARG A 578 24.18 -18.40 14.38
C ARG A 578 23.47 -18.61 13.04
N LEU A 579 24.13 -18.21 11.94
CA LEU A 579 23.62 -18.40 10.59
C LEU A 579 23.35 -19.88 10.27
N ASP A 580 24.26 -20.78 10.65
CA ASP A 580 24.16 -22.22 10.35
C ASP A 580 22.99 -22.91 11.07
N TYR A 581 22.62 -22.41 12.25
CA TYR A 581 21.39 -22.78 12.96
C TYR A 581 20.13 -22.31 12.22
N THR A 582 20.16 -21.13 11.60
CA THR A 582 18.99 -20.57 10.88
C THR A 582 18.84 -21.07 9.44
N GLN A 583 19.84 -21.74 8.89
CA GLN A 583 19.87 -22.27 7.51
C GLN A 583 20.03 -23.80 7.42
N PHE A 584 19.71 -24.54 8.49
CA PHE A 584 19.81 -26.02 8.54
C PHE A 584 21.20 -26.62 8.27
N THR A 585 22.29 -25.83 8.34
CA THR A 585 23.66 -26.27 8.00
C THR A 585 24.53 -26.59 9.22
N ALA A 586 24.02 -26.40 10.45
CA ALA A 586 24.76 -26.74 11.66
C ALA A 586 25.00 -28.27 11.78
N THR A 587 26.24 -28.64 12.08
CA THR A 587 26.71 -30.04 12.14
C THR A 587 26.44 -30.75 13.47
N GLY A 588 25.62 -30.15 14.34
CA GLY A 588 25.27 -30.68 15.66
C GLY A 588 24.25 -29.78 16.37
N ALA A 589 23.87 -30.15 17.59
CA ALA A 589 22.95 -29.35 18.40
C ALA A 589 23.52 -27.94 18.68
N VAL A 590 22.68 -26.92 18.50
CA VAL A 590 23.00 -25.51 18.79
C VAL A 590 22.24 -25.05 20.04
N VAL A 591 21.02 -25.57 20.23
CA VAL A 591 20.19 -25.36 21.42
C VAL A 591 19.87 -26.72 22.03
N VAL A 592 20.04 -26.84 23.34
CA VAL A 592 19.67 -28.01 24.13
C VAL A 592 18.66 -27.55 25.17
N ASP A 593 17.56 -28.28 25.31
CA ASP A 593 16.38 -27.86 26.05
C ASP A 593 15.76 -29.05 26.79
N GLY A 594 16.15 -29.23 28.04
CA GLY A 594 15.92 -30.49 28.75
C GLY A 594 16.61 -31.65 28.01
N ASP A 595 15.82 -32.65 27.60
CA ASP A 595 16.27 -33.79 26.80
C ASP A 595 16.20 -33.56 25.28
N LEU A 596 15.63 -32.42 24.83
CA LEU A 596 15.53 -32.06 23.41
C LEU A 596 16.81 -31.34 22.94
N SER A 597 17.09 -31.43 21.63
CA SER A 597 18.32 -30.87 21.03
C SER A 597 18.08 -30.46 19.58
N TYR A 598 18.15 -29.16 19.33
CA TYR A 598 17.84 -28.54 18.05
C TYR A 598 19.13 -28.23 17.28
N SER A 599 19.28 -28.80 16.09
CA SER A 599 20.32 -28.45 15.12
C SER A 599 19.93 -27.25 14.25
N ASN A 600 18.65 -26.90 14.18
CA ASN A 600 18.16 -25.76 13.41
C ASN A 600 17.06 -24.98 14.15
N MET A 601 16.91 -23.70 13.80
CA MET A 601 15.95 -22.79 14.44
C MET A 601 14.50 -23.03 14.01
N PHE A 602 14.27 -23.60 12.82
CA PHE A 602 12.93 -23.85 12.29
C PHE A 602 12.18 -24.85 13.19
N ASP A 603 12.78 -26.00 13.47
CA ASP A 603 12.23 -27.02 14.37
C ASP A 603 12.02 -26.44 15.78
N ALA A 604 12.97 -25.64 16.29
CA ALA A 604 12.85 -24.99 17.59
C ALA A 604 11.68 -23.99 17.67
N ILE A 605 11.35 -23.29 16.58
CA ILE A 605 10.18 -22.41 16.51
C ILE A 605 8.88 -23.22 16.43
N VAL A 606 8.87 -24.33 15.68
CA VAL A 606 7.70 -25.23 15.58
C VAL A 606 7.39 -25.86 16.95
N ASP A 607 8.41 -26.40 17.64
CA ASP A 607 8.28 -26.94 18.99
C ASP A 607 7.86 -25.87 20.01
N ALA A 608 8.29 -24.61 19.85
CA ALA A 608 7.82 -23.52 20.70
C ALA A 608 6.29 -23.27 20.57
N PHE A 609 5.68 -23.56 19.41
CA PHE A 609 4.22 -23.57 19.29
C PHE A 609 3.58 -24.78 19.98
N PHE A 610 4.14 -25.99 19.82
CA PHE A 610 3.66 -27.18 20.55
C PHE A 610 3.71 -26.96 22.07
N TRP A 611 4.85 -26.52 22.63
CA TRP A 611 5.00 -26.19 24.04
C TRP A 611 4.04 -25.09 24.54
N ALA A 612 3.69 -24.12 23.68
CA ALA A 612 2.69 -23.10 24.02
C ALA A 612 1.26 -23.67 24.06
N MET A 613 0.91 -24.61 23.17
CA MET A 613 -0.39 -25.29 23.17
C MET A 613 -0.53 -26.25 24.36
N GLU A 614 0.49 -27.05 24.66
CA GLU A 614 0.47 -28.03 25.76
C GLU A 614 0.16 -27.36 27.10
N LYS A 615 0.75 -26.19 27.36
CA LYS A 615 0.54 -25.41 28.58
C LYS A 615 -0.87 -24.85 28.74
N GLU A 616 -1.63 -24.74 27.65
CA GLU A 616 -3.05 -24.37 27.66
C GLU A 616 -3.98 -25.60 27.72
N GLY A 617 -3.40 -26.80 27.79
CA GLY A 617 -4.07 -28.09 27.89
C GLY A 617 -4.41 -28.73 26.55
N VAL A 618 -3.68 -28.41 25.47
CA VAL A 618 -3.92 -28.91 24.10
C VAL A 618 -2.62 -29.48 23.53
N ALA A 619 -2.56 -30.80 23.35
CA ALA A 619 -1.35 -31.53 22.94
C ALA A 619 -1.55 -32.36 21.66
N ASP A 620 -2.71 -32.20 21.03
CA ASP A 620 -3.29 -33.02 19.96
C ASP A 620 -3.57 -32.22 18.68
N VAL A 621 -3.14 -30.95 18.64
CA VAL A 621 -3.19 -30.08 17.44
C VAL A 621 -1.86 -30.16 16.72
N ASP A 622 -1.86 -30.79 15.55
CA ASP A 622 -0.73 -30.77 14.61
C ASP A 622 -0.41 -29.34 14.15
N VAL A 623 0.84 -29.12 13.73
CA VAL A 623 1.31 -27.83 13.20
C VAL A 623 1.64 -27.97 11.72
N VAL A 624 1.10 -27.07 10.90
CA VAL A 624 1.42 -26.91 9.47
C VAL A 624 2.14 -25.58 9.28
N VAL A 625 3.38 -25.60 8.80
CA VAL A 625 4.09 -24.37 8.46
C VAL A 625 3.51 -23.77 7.19
N SER A 626 2.84 -22.63 7.32
CA SER A 626 2.06 -21.98 6.27
C SER A 626 2.86 -20.98 5.44
N GLU A 627 3.95 -20.44 5.98
CA GLU A 627 4.97 -19.65 5.30
C GLU A 627 6.35 -19.90 5.95
N SER A 628 7.39 -19.92 5.11
CA SER A 628 8.80 -19.88 5.49
C SER A 628 9.62 -19.38 4.30
N GLY A 629 10.88 -18.98 4.53
CA GLY A 629 11.82 -18.60 3.47
C GLY A 629 12.91 -17.65 3.96
N TRP A 630 13.88 -17.40 3.07
CA TRP A 630 14.97 -16.45 3.28
C TRP A 630 15.02 -15.45 2.11
N PRO A 631 15.09 -14.13 2.33
CA PRO A 631 15.07 -13.18 1.22
C PRO A 631 16.40 -13.20 0.44
N SER A 632 16.32 -13.26 -0.89
CA SER A 632 17.49 -13.22 -1.78
C SER A 632 18.08 -11.81 -1.99
N ALA A 633 17.37 -10.76 -1.52
CA ALA A 633 17.83 -9.38 -1.51
C ALA A 633 16.99 -8.55 -0.51
N GLY A 634 17.44 -7.33 -0.20
CA GLY A 634 16.65 -6.31 0.52
C GLY A 634 17.22 -5.83 1.86
N ASN A 635 18.13 -6.59 2.48
CA ASN A 635 18.79 -6.28 3.76
C ASN A 635 20.31 -6.49 3.69
N GLY A 636 20.93 -5.92 2.65
CA GLY A 636 22.38 -5.96 2.43
C GLY A 636 22.95 -7.39 2.46
N ASN A 637 24.07 -7.56 3.16
CA ASN A 637 24.81 -8.83 3.24
C ASN A 637 24.07 -9.95 4.01
N LEU A 638 22.90 -9.67 4.60
CA LEU A 638 22.07 -10.67 5.28
C LEU A 638 21.09 -11.37 4.31
N THR A 639 21.00 -10.86 3.07
CA THR A 639 20.07 -11.33 2.03
C THR A 639 20.78 -11.35 0.68
N THR A 640 21.20 -12.53 0.24
CA THR A 640 21.79 -12.74 -1.10
C THR A 640 21.15 -14.00 -1.72
N PRO A 641 21.24 -14.21 -3.05
CA PRO A 641 20.76 -15.45 -3.67
C PRO A 641 21.39 -16.70 -3.05
N GLU A 642 22.67 -16.64 -2.69
CA GLU A 642 23.40 -17.75 -2.05
C GLU A 642 22.91 -18.04 -0.63
N LEU A 643 22.42 -17.02 0.10
CA LEU A 643 21.78 -17.19 1.41
C LEU A 643 20.30 -17.60 1.31
N ALA A 644 19.64 -17.33 0.18
CA ALA A 644 18.30 -17.85 -0.11
C ALA A 644 18.31 -19.32 -0.54
N GLY A 645 19.40 -19.75 -1.19
CA GLY A 645 19.60 -21.10 -1.71
C GLY A 645 18.97 -21.31 -3.10
N ASP A 646 19.46 -22.33 -3.80
CA ASP A 646 18.79 -22.90 -4.97
C ASP A 646 17.65 -23.83 -4.50
N VAL A 647 16.46 -23.67 -5.08
CA VAL A 647 15.21 -24.42 -4.78
C VAL A 647 14.69 -25.13 -6.02
#